data_AF-A0A9P1BDM0-F1
#
_entry.id   AF-A0A9P1BDM0-F1
#
_cell.length_a   1.000
_cell.length_b   1.000
_cell.length_c   1.000
_cell.angle_alpha   90.00
_cell.angle_beta   90.00
_cell.angle_gamma   90.00
#
_symmetry.space_group_name_H-M   'P 1'
#
loop_
_entity.id
_entity.type
_entity.pdbx_description
1 polymer ?
#
loop_
_entity_poly.entity_id
_entity_poly.type
_entity_poly.pdbx_seq_one_letter_code
_entity_poly.pdbx_strand_id
1 'polypeptide(L)'
;MRTNPVKRKLQAGQPSFGTWLSLGDLYATRVLARMGFDWLTLDIEHSAIDWSQAAMIFAAIADAGCVPLARVPKGNHDYIKRVLDAGAWGIVVPMVDTVEQAKIAIAAAKYPPVGNRSLGGGMHAMNFDTSAGEYYQKANDEILVILQTESPTGVQNAKEIYSLQGCDGIFVGPVDLRANMRAPDGTEATDDEFEDELAQIVKIGKETGTPTGMHTMDANAALSRAEQGMQFIAIGSDLRLMTVAAAEVIAKVAPEAAGKVADISREAFFAAGDSSLAELQQQADRGKAITAAATAAANLLQQEHAAGKVDGVLGIGGSAGSTIATSAMRALPLGVPKLMVSTLASGQVRQYVGDKDILMLNSVVDILGVNRISRLIFDEAARAMAGMVTLGCDESTEADRPLVAATMFGVTTPCVQRAREVLEQAGFEVLVFHATGGGGQAMESLIEDGLISGVLDITTTELADELVGGVLSAGPARLTAATIQGVPQVVSVGATDMVNFHAPDTVPVKFAERVFYEHNPTVTLMRTTREENRKLGAEIGRKVAPAGNKAVILLPERGVSAIDAEGKPFDDPQARNELFTAVEQNAGEVECRRIDAHINDELQGMSLFSREAILTNLKAKLQAGKPIIGGGAGTGISAKLAEAGDIDLLVIYNSGRFRMGGRGSLAGLMPYGDANGIVMDMAREVLPVVKHTPVLAGVCGTDPFRVMKLFLAEVDRCGFSGVQNFPTVGLIDGTFRANLEETGMSFGLEVDMIRMAHEMDLLTTPYAFNPDEAAAMAGAGADILIPHMGLTTKGSIGAETALTLEESAKRVQAMHDAAKRVNNDIMVLCHGGPIAEPEDAQYILDHTEGIVGFYGASSMERLPVEPAITNRVREFGIFTGCADMPRPAWMAKDSAKEDAQIAGVRDSALELERLEDLADDAKKMEAAEQETVSQQLAQQLAAESDPIIRAQLIRTLAAYPTSTAALMLKQGLRDTSKDVRVLCCEKLGERDDPETAKLLAEVIASDTDIDVRLAAARGLGEMEDTQALDGLAVALDDPNPAMRRRAVVSLQNVTGRDYGGDITAWRQYVQGTEPQLDTPSIAERIRDVF
;
A
#
# COMPACT_ATOMS: atom_id res chain seq x y z
N MET A 1 1.44 -32.62 61.22
CA MET A 1 1.98 -31.43 60.52
C MET A 1 3.49 -31.54 60.27
N ARG A 2 3.91 -31.33 59.02
CA ARG A 2 5.30 -31.10 58.58
C ARG A 2 5.84 -29.76 59.11
N THR A 3 7.14 -29.66 59.34
CA THR A 3 7.83 -28.39 59.63
C THR A 3 8.41 -27.76 58.36
N ASN A 4 8.67 -26.46 58.37
CA ASN A 4 9.23 -25.69 57.27
C ASN A 4 10.78 -25.73 57.29
N PRO A 5 11.44 -26.52 56.44
CA PRO A 5 12.89 -26.71 56.51
C PRO A 5 13.69 -25.43 56.20
N VAL A 6 13.18 -24.57 55.30
CA VAL A 6 13.78 -23.26 54.97
C VAL A 6 13.86 -22.41 56.22
N LYS A 7 12.73 -22.28 56.93
CA LYS A 7 12.66 -21.51 58.16
C LYS A 7 13.65 -21.99 59.21
N ARG A 8 13.89 -23.31 59.29
CA ARG A 8 14.88 -23.89 60.21
C ARG A 8 16.34 -23.71 59.74
N LYS A 9 16.62 -23.75 58.43
CA LYS A 9 17.93 -23.37 57.85
C LYS A 9 18.29 -21.93 58.18
N LEU A 10 17.37 -21.00 57.90
CA LEU A 10 17.55 -19.57 58.16
C LEU A 10 17.77 -19.30 59.67
N GLN A 11 16.97 -19.92 60.55
CA GLN A 11 17.16 -19.85 62.01
C GLN A 11 18.49 -20.46 62.50
N ALA A 12 19.05 -21.43 61.78
CA ALA A 12 20.37 -22.01 62.03
C ALA A 12 21.53 -21.21 61.40
N GLY A 13 21.24 -20.07 60.78
CA GLY A 13 22.23 -19.22 60.08
C GLY A 13 22.74 -19.81 58.77
N GLN A 14 22.08 -20.84 58.22
CA GLN A 14 22.51 -21.56 57.02
C GLN A 14 21.86 -20.96 55.77
N PRO A 15 22.59 -20.90 54.63
CA PRO A 15 21.99 -20.50 53.37
C PRO A 15 20.99 -21.55 52.87
N SER A 16 19.92 -21.07 52.27
CA SER A 16 18.85 -21.84 51.66
C SER A 16 18.60 -21.34 50.24
N PHE A 17 18.66 -22.25 49.28
CA PHE A 17 18.68 -21.93 47.86
C PHE A 17 17.36 -22.36 47.20
N GLY A 18 16.74 -21.42 46.49
CA GLY A 18 15.52 -21.63 45.73
C GLY A 18 15.61 -21.04 44.33
N THR A 19 14.48 -21.00 43.63
CA THR A 19 14.35 -20.31 42.34
C THR A 19 12.91 -19.82 42.14
N TRP A 20 12.73 -18.93 41.16
CA TRP A 20 11.45 -18.31 40.83
C TRP A 20 10.68 -19.13 39.79
N LEU A 21 9.37 -19.20 39.95
CA LEU A 21 8.46 -19.76 38.94
C LEU A 21 7.71 -18.61 38.26
N SER A 22 8.11 -18.32 37.02
CA SER A 22 7.56 -17.25 36.17
C SER A 22 6.72 -17.79 35.00
N LEU A 23 6.88 -19.07 34.63
CA LEU A 23 6.09 -19.69 33.55
C LEU A 23 4.72 -20.17 34.04
N GLY A 24 4.58 -20.48 35.32
CA GLY A 24 3.36 -21.05 35.89
C GLY A 24 3.01 -22.46 35.37
N ASP A 25 3.92 -23.16 34.69
CA ASP A 25 3.65 -24.50 34.20
C ASP A 25 3.74 -25.57 35.31
N LEU A 26 2.72 -26.41 35.39
CA LEU A 26 2.58 -27.44 36.41
C LEU A 26 3.55 -28.62 36.20
N TYR A 27 3.93 -28.93 34.96
CA TYR A 27 4.86 -30.03 34.68
C TYR A 27 6.30 -29.64 35.02
N ALA A 28 6.77 -28.50 34.52
CA ALA A 28 8.06 -27.90 34.85
C ALA A 28 8.22 -27.68 36.37
N THR A 29 7.18 -27.17 37.04
CA THR A 29 7.12 -27.09 38.52
C THR A 29 7.40 -28.44 39.17
N ARG A 30 6.72 -29.51 38.73
CA ARG A 30 6.87 -30.87 39.31
C ARG A 30 8.26 -31.47 39.08
N VAL A 31 8.95 -31.07 38.00
CA VAL A 31 10.35 -31.44 37.75
C VAL A 31 11.28 -30.63 38.66
N LEU A 32 11.23 -29.30 38.61
CA LEU A 32 12.11 -28.39 39.39
C LEU A 32 12.02 -28.65 40.90
N ALA A 33 10.83 -28.88 41.43
CA ALA A 33 10.61 -29.17 42.85
C ALA A 33 11.27 -30.48 43.33
N ARG A 34 11.79 -31.31 42.41
CA ARG A 34 12.51 -32.56 42.67
C ARG A 34 14.01 -32.49 42.35
N MET A 35 14.52 -31.33 41.91
CA MET A 35 15.94 -31.12 41.57
C MET A 35 16.81 -30.74 42.78
N GLY A 36 16.24 -30.56 43.98
CA GLY A 36 16.98 -30.27 45.21
C GLY A 36 17.00 -28.82 45.67
N PHE A 37 16.19 -27.93 45.06
CA PHE A 37 15.88 -26.63 45.64
C PHE A 37 15.15 -26.78 46.98
N ASP A 38 15.46 -25.93 47.96
CA ASP A 38 14.77 -25.93 49.26
C ASP A 38 13.34 -25.35 49.14
N TRP A 39 13.18 -24.36 48.28
CA TRP A 39 11.94 -23.63 48.02
C TRP A 39 11.80 -23.23 46.56
N LEU A 40 10.54 -23.03 46.16
CA LEU A 40 10.18 -22.42 44.89
C LEU A 40 9.16 -21.31 45.17
N THR A 41 9.46 -20.09 44.71
CA THR A 41 8.53 -18.95 44.85
C THR A 41 7.77 -18.75 43.55
N LEU A 42 6.44 -18.85 43.64
CA LEU A 42 5.54 -18.50 42.55
C LEU A 42 5.38 -16.97 42.50
N ASP A 43 5.69 -16.36 41.37
CA ASP A 43 5.53 -14.92 41.18
C ASP A 43 4.11 -14.59 40.69
N ILE A 44 3.25 -14.15 41.60
CA ILE A 44 1.86 -13.73 41.31
C ILE A 44 1.80 -12.20 41.10
N GLU A 45 2.89 -11.46 41.27
CA GLU A 45 2.95 -10.01 41.05
C GLU A 45 3.22 -9.65 39.59
N HIS A 46 4.09 -10.40 38.90
CA HIS A 46 4.49 -10.12 37.51
C HIS A 46 4.10 -11.21 36.51
N SER A 47 3.77 -12.43 36.95
CA SER A 47 3.39 -13.53 36.04
C SER A 47 1.87 -13.64 35.91
N ALA A 48 1.39 -14.05 34.73
CA ALA A 48 -0.03 -14.20 34.42
C ALA A 48 -0.63 -15.48 35.03
N ILE A 49 -0.68 -15.56 36.36
CA ILE A 49 -1.02 -16.78 37.12
C ILE A 49 -2.33 -16.59 37.89
N ASP A 50 -3.29 -17.50 37.69
CA ASP A 50 -4.59 -17.45 38.38
C ASP A 50 -4.63 -18.23 39.71
N TRP A 51 -5.70 -18.02 40.49
CA TRP A 51 -5.86 -18.60 41.83
C TRP A 51 -5.97 -20.13 41.86
N SER A 52 -6.50 -20.75 40.81
CA SER A 52 -6.59 -22.21 40.67
C SER A 52 -5.24 -22.80 40.25
N GLN A 53 -4.54 -22.15 39.32
CA GLN A 53 -3.19 -22.50 38.89
C GLN A 53 -2.20 -22.42 40.07
N ALA A 54 -2.26 -21.34 40.85
CA ALA A 54 -1.45 -21.17 42.05
C ALA A 54 -1.69 -22.28 43.09
N ALA A 55 -2.96 -22.65 43.36
CA ALA A 55 -3.28 -23.72 44.30
C ALA A 55 -2.74 -25.09 43.83
N MET A 56 -2.85 -25.41 42.53
CA MET A 56 -2.29 -26.65 41.96
C MET A 56 -0.76 -26.67 42.03
N ILE A 57 -0.10 -25.54 41.77
CA ILE A 57 1.35 -25.39 41.86
C ILE A 57 1.84 -25.56 43.31
N PHE A 58 1.21 -24.88 44.29
CA PHE A 58 1.62 -25.01 45.70
C PHE A 58 1.50 -26.45 46.21
N ALA A 59 0.43 -27.16 45.83
CA ALA A 59 0.28 -28.59 46.13
C ALA A 59 1.39 -29.42 45.45
N ALA A 60 1.64 -29.21 44.16
CA ALA A 60 2.66 -29.95 43.40
C ALA A 60 4.11 -29.76 43.90
N ILE A 61 4.42 -28.59 44.46
CA ILE A 61 5.69 -28.30 45.14
C ILE A 61 5.74 -29.01 46.50
N ALA A 62 4.68 -28.89 47.32
CA ALA A 62 4.60 -29.53 48.63
C ALA A 62 4.70 -31.06 48.55
N ASP A 63 4.04 -31.68 47.55
CA ASP A 63 4.08 -33.11 47.22
C ASP A 63 5.44 -33.57 46.68
N ALA A 64 6.31 -32.64 46.29
CA ALA A 64 7.70 -32.94 45.91
C ALA A 64 8.64 -33.01 47.11
N GLY A 65 8.21 -32.53 48.28
CA GLY A 65 9.06 -32.35 49.47
C GLY A 65 9.63 -30.92 49.61
N CYS A 66 9.53 -30.11 48.55
CA CYS A 66 10.00 -28.72 48.50
C CYS A 66 9.00 -27.76 49.19
N VAL A 67 9.45 -26.55 49.57
CA VAL A 67 8.60 -25.52 50.20
C VAL A 67 7.96 -24.60 49.15
N PRO A 68 6.62 -24.54 49.04
CA PRO A 68 5.94 -23.57 48.18
C PRO A 68 5.90 -22.18 48.84
N LEU A 69 6.41 -21.17 48.15
CA LEU A 69 6.31 -19.77 48.55
C LEU A 69 5.55 -18.95 47.49
N ALA A 70 4.97 -17.83 47.89
CA ALA A 70 4.21 -16.95 47.00
C ALA A 70 4.70 -15.50 47.12
N ARG A 71 5.17 -14.89 46.03
CA ARG A 71 5.30 -13.44 45.95
C ARG A 71 3.91 -12.86 45.69
N VAL A 72 3.42 -12.05 46.61
CA VAL A 72 2.08 -11.46 46.54
C VAL A 72 2.08 -10.14 45.77
N PRO A 73 1.02 -9.79 45.01
CA PRO A 73 0.95 -8.50 44.30
C PRO A 73 1.06 -7.26 45.20
N LYS A 74 0.76 -7.40 46.49
CA LYS A 74 0.89 -6.35 47.51
C LYS A 74 0.83 -6.95 48.91
N GLY A 75 1.52 -6.32 49.87
CA GLY A 75 1.43 -6.62 51.31
C GLY A 75 0.09 -6.24 51.95
N ASN A 76 -1.02 -6.80 51.48
CA ASN A 76 -2.36 -6.58 52.04
C ASN A 76 -3.00 -7.89 52.53
N HIS A 77 -4.05 -7.75 53.34
CA HIS A 77 -4.73 -8.89 53.96
C HIS A 77 -5.45 -9.80 52.94
N ASP A 78 -5.87 -9.28 51.79
CA ASP A 78 -6.64 -10.03 50.80
C ASP A 78 -5.78 -10.97 49.95
N TYR A 79 -4.60 -10.55 49.51
CA TYR A 79 -3.67 -11.42 48.80
C TYR A 79 -2.98 -12.40 49.73
N ILE A 80 -2.49 -11.93 50.89
CA ILE A 80 -1.73 -12.76 51.84
C ILE A 80 -2.58 -13.93 52.37
N LYS A 81 -3.82 -13.70 52.80
CA LYS A 81 -4.68 -14.82 53.24
C LYS A 81 -4.94 -15.80 52.09
N ARG A 82 -5.18 -15.32 50.86
CA ARG A 82 -5.57 -16.17 49.73
C ARG A 82 -4.45 -17.10 49.27
N VAL A 83 -3.21 -16.62 49.14
CA VAL A 83 -2.08 -17.51 48.75
C VAL A 83 -1.77 -18.54 49.84
N LEU A 84 -1.86 -18.13 51.11
CA LEU A 84 -1.62 -19.02 52.24
C LEU A 84 -2.80 -19.98 52.51
N ASP A 85 -4.03 -19.64 52.12
CA ASP A 85 -5.21 -20.52 52.21
C ASP A 85 -5.24 -21.54 51.06
N ALA A 86 -4.76 -21.13 49.87
CA ALA A 86 -4.47 -21.97 48.71
C ALA A 86 -3.27 -22.92 48.91
N GLY A 87 -2.49 -22.72 49.97
CA GLY A 87 -1.52 -23.70 50.47
C GLY A 87 -0.05 -23.36 50.28
N ALA A 88 0.30 -22.11 49.98
CA ALA A 88 1.67 -21.65 50.16
C ALA A 88 2.10 -21.75 51.64
N TRP A 89 3.35 -22.13 51.87
CA TRP A 89 3.98 -22.23 53.20
C TRP A 89 4.61 -20.91 53.66
N GLY A 90 4.55 -19.88 52.82
CA GLY A 90 5.07 -18.55 53.14
C GLY A 90 4.85 -17.56 52.01
N ILE A 91 5.15 -16.30 52.32
CA ILE A 91 5.01 -15.16 51.43
C ILE A 91 6.33 -14.43 51.24
N VAL A 92 6.51 -13.85 50.05
CA VAL A 92 7.44 -12.76 49.79
C VAL A 92 6.60 -11.52 49.49
N VAL A 93 6.88 -10.40 50.15
CA VAL A 93 6.04 -9.20 50.10
C VAL A 93 6.82 -8.03 49.49
N PRO A 94 6.44 -7.52 48.31
CA PRO A 94 7.16 -6.47 47.60
C PRO A 94 7.02 -5.09 48.26
N MET A 95 7.95 -4.19 47.93
CA MET A 95 7.91 -2.74 48.21
C MET A 95 7.56 -2.40 49.67
N VAL A 96 8.33 -2.95 50.61
CA VAL A 96 8.16 -2.69 52.05
C VAL A 96 9.09 -1.57 52.51
N ASP A 97 8.60 -0.34 52.34
CA ASP A 97 9.29 0.90 52.71
C ASP A 97 9.09 1.31 54.17
N THR A 98 7.99 0.89 54.82
CA THR A 98 7.62 1.34 56.17
C THR A 98 7.32 0.22 57.16
N VAL A 99 7.54 0.54 58.44
CA VAL A 99 7.25 -0.33 59.58
C VAL A 99 5.75 -0.71 59.63
N GLU A 100 4.86 0.19 59.21
CA GLU A 100 3.41 -0.05 59.16
C GLU A 100 3.02 -1.04 58.07
N GLN A 101 3.62 -0.94 56.87
CA GLN A 101 3.43 -1.93 55.80
C GLN A 101 3.88 -3.31 56.25
N ALA A 102 5.06 -3.39 56.89
CA ALA A 102 5.60 -4.63 57.45
C ALA A 102 4.69 -5.23 58.53
N LYS A 103 4.21 -4.43 59.49
CA LYS A 103 3.24 -4.86 60.52
C LYS A 103 1.94 -5.40 59.89
N ILE A 104 1.41 -4.75 58.86
CA ILE A 104 0.20 -5.20 58.15
C ILE A 104 0.43 -6.55 57.48
N ALA A 105 1.56 -6.74 56.81
CA ALA A 105 1.91 -8.00 56.14
C ALA A 105 2.09 -9.16 57.13
N ILE A 106 2.82 -8.92 58.23
CA ILE A 106 3.02 -9.91 59.31
C ILE A 106 1.67 -10.29 59.95
N ALA A 107 0.83 -9.30 60.28
CA ALA A 107 -0.48 -9.55 60.87
C ALA A 107 -1.39 -10.37 59.94
N ALA A 108 -1.38 -10.09 58.63
CA ALA A 108 -2.17 -10.82 57.65
C ALA A 108 -1.73 -12.28 57.44
N ALA A 109 -0.46 -12.60 57.70
CA ALA A 109 0.09 -13.95 57.52
C ALA A 109 -0.22 -14.88 58.71
N LYS A 110 -0.29 -14.33 59.92
CA LYS A 110 -0.40 -15.08 61.19
C LYS A 110 -1.84 -15.03 61.74
N TYR A 111 -2.27 -16.13 62.37
CA TYR A 111 -3.55 -16.22 63.06
C TYR A 111 -3.52 -15.55 64.46
N PRO A 112 -4.67 -15.16 65.02
CA PRO A 112 -4.75 -14.66 66.40
C PRO A 112 -4.17 -15.65 67.43
N PRO A 113 -3.53 -15.16 68.52
CA PRO A 113 -3.39 -13.76 68.92
C PRO A 113 -2.21 -13.02 68.27
N VAL A 114 -1.40 -13.68 67.43
CA VAL A 114 -0.18 -13.09 66.84
C VAL A 114 -0.48 -12.17 65.66
N GLY A 115 -1.50 -12.49 64.87
CA GLY A 115 -1.97 -11.68 63.75
C GLY A 115 -3.49 -11.67 63.64
N ASN A 116 -4.00 -11.26 62.48
CA ASN A 116 -5.43 -11.09 62.19
C ASN A 116 -5.94 -11.93 61.02
N ARG A 117 -5.15 -12.90 60.51
CA ARG A 117 -5.57 -13.82 59.44
C ARG A 117 -6.89 -14.50 59.79
N SER A 118 -7.84 -14.46 58.86
CA SER A 118 -9.14 -15.13 58.96
C SER A 118 -9.02 -16.64 58.76
N LEU A 119 -9.84 -17.43 59.46
CA LEU A 119 -9.95 -18.87 59.25
C LEU A 119 -10.71 -19.15 57.94
N GLY A 120 -10.14 -19.99 57.06
CA GLY A 120 -10.68 -20.26 55.72
C GLY A 120 -9.75 -21.13 54.88
N GLY A 121 -10.25 -21.64 53.75
CA GLY A 121 -9.51 -22.54 52.85
C GLY A 121 -9.43 -24.00 53.35
N GLY A 122 -8.65 -24.82 52.64
CA GLY A 122 -8.46 -26.25 52.96
C GLY A 122 -7.19 -26.90 52.41
N MET A 123 -6.64 -26.39 51.29
CA MET A 123 -5.41 -26.92 50.68
C MET A 123 -4.20 -26.82 51.61
N HIS A 124 -4.11 -25.75 52.40
CA HIS A 124 -2.99 -25.51 53.32
C HIS A 124 -2.73 -26.65 54.30
N ALA A 125 -3.78 -27.28 54.85
CA ALA A 125 -3.64 -28.38 55.80
C ALA A 125 -3.17 -29.67 55.10
N MET A 126 -3.56 -29.87 53.85
CA MET A 126 -3.11 -31.00 53.02
C MET A 126 -1.63 -30.87 52.67
N ASN A 127 -1.21 -29.70 52.17
CA ASN A 127 0.18 -29.44 51.79
C ASN A 127 1.15 -29.66 52.97
N PHE A 128 0.73 -29.28 54.19
CA PHE A 128 1.48 -29.47 55.44
C PHE A 128 1.30 -30.87 56.08
N ASP A 129 0.62 -31.83 55.44
CA ASP A 129 0.32 -33.18 55.95
C ASP A 129 -0.21 -33.16 57.40
N THR A 130 -1.42 -32.62 57.55
CA THR A 130 -2.02 -32.33 58.86
C THR A 130 -3.54 -32.20 58.81
N SER A 131 -4.17 -32.37 59.98
CA SER A 131 -5.56 -31.90 60.16
C SER A 131 -5.60 -30.36 60.21
N ALA A 132 -6.72 -29.76 59.79
CA ALA A 132 -6.92 -28.31 59.90
C ALA A 132 -6.86 -27.82 61.36
N GLY A 133 -7.33 -28.62 62.33
CA GLY A 133 -7.27 -28.30 63.75
C GLY A 133 -5.83 -28.22 64.29
N GLU A 134 -4.96 -29.15 63.90
CA GLU A 134 -3.52 -29.10 64.22
C GLU A 134 -2.82 -27.96 63.45
N TYR A 135 -3.21 -27.71 62.19
CA TYR A 135 -2.65 -26.62 61.39
C TYR A 135 -2.89 -25.26 62.06
N TYR A 136 -4.13 -24.93 62.43
CA TYR A 136 -4.43 -23.63 63.07
C TYR A 136 -3.70 -23.42 64.40
N GLN A 137 -3.28 -24.49 65.09
CA GLN A 137 -2.49 -24.41 66.33
C GLN A 137 -1.00 -24.15 66.09
N LYS A 138 -0.45 -24.51 64.91
CA LYS A 138 1.01 -24.53 64.64
C LYS A 138 1.44 -23.65 63.45
N ALA A 139 0.52 -23.23 62.60
CA ALA A 139 0.84 -22.49 61.37
C ALA A 139 1.64 -21.19 61.61
N ASN A 140 1.43 -20.50 62.73
CA ASN A 140 2.18 -19.27 63.04
C ASN A 140 3.71 -19.51 63.13
N ASP A 141 4.11 -20.68 63.63
CA ASP A 141 5.50 -21.07 63.79
C ASP A 141 6.14 -21.44 62.44
N GLU A 142 5.41 -22.16 61.58
CA GLU A 142 5.93 -22.74 60.33
C GLU A 142 5.72 -21.87 59.07
N ILE A 143 4.73 -20.95 59.07
CA ILE A 143 4.55 -20.00 57.97
C ILE A 143 5.74 -19.02 57.94
N LEU A 144 6.37 -18.91 56.77
CA LEU A 144 7.50 -18.00 56.51
C LEU A 144 7.00 -16.64 55.99
N VAL A 145 7.42 -15.53 56.60
CA VAL A 145 7.14 -14.17 56.12
C VAL A 145 8.42 -13.48 55.73
N ILE A 146 8.62 -13.31 54.42
CA ILE A 146 9.74 -12.57 53.85
C ILE A 146 9.26 -11.20 53.38
N LEU A 147 9.98 -10.13 53.76
CA LEU A 147 9.70 -8.76 53.35
C LEU A 147 10.76 -8.30 52.34
N GLN A 148 10.35 -7.63 51.27
CA GLN A 148 11.25 -7.22 50.20
C GLN A 148 11.69 -5.75 50.38
N THR A 149 13.00 -5.52 50.39
CA THR A 149 13.61 -4.18 50.44
C THR A 149 14.06 -3.76 49.05
N GLU A 150 13.44 -2.70 48.53
CA GLU A 150 13.45 -2.36 47.09
C GLU A 150 13.54 -0.86 46.83
N SER A 151 13.79 -0.05 47.87
CA SER A 151 14.01 1.38 47.75
C SER A 151 14.97 1.87 48.85
N PRO A 152 15.67 3.00 48.65
CA PRO A 152 16.44 3.66 49.71
C PRO A 152 15.61 3.98 50.97
N THR A 153 14.30 4.20 50.83
CA THR A 153 13.40 4.40 51.98
C THR A 153 13.28 3.12 52.82
N GLY A 154 13.15 1.97 52.16
CA GLY A 154 13.16 0.66 52.81
C GLY A 154 14.49 0.34 53.50
N VAL A 155 15.62 0.78 52.93
CA VAL A 155 16.96 0.61 53.57
C VAL A 155 17.14 1.55 54.76
N GLN A 156 16.70 2.81 54.66
CA GLN A 156 16.71 3.76 55.79
C GLN A 156 15.90 3.25 56.98
N ASN A 157 14.72 2.66 56.71
CA ASN A 157 13.85 2.08 57.73
C ASN A 157 14.19 0.62 58.10
N ALA A 158 15.18 0.01 57.44
CA ALA A 158 15.48 -1.42 57.53
C ALA A 158 15.68 -1.90 58.96
N LYS A 159 16.41 -1.14 59.79
CA LYS A 159 16.72 -1.57 61.17
C LYS A 159 15.47 -1.71 62.05
N GLU A 160 14.43 -0.90 61.81
CA GLU A 160 13.16 -1.04 62.50
C GLU A 160 12.31 -2.17 61.89
N ILE A 161 12.19 -2.21 60.55
CA ILE A 161 11.41 -3.22 59.81
C ILE A 161 11.93 -4.65 60.10
N TYR A 162 13.24 -4.85 60.02
CA TYR A 162 13.87 -6.17 60.13
C TYR A 162 13.78 -6.70 61.57
N SER A 163 13.69 -5.82 62.56
CA SER A 163 13.54 -6.18 63.98
C SER A 163 12.12 -6.62 64.38
N LEU A 164 11.14 -6.52 63.48
CA LEU A 164 9.74 -6.84 63.79
C LEU A 164 9.54 -8.34 64.04
N GLN A 165 9.04 -8.68 65.22
CA GLN A 165 8.65 -10.04 65.56
C GLN A 165 7.63 -10.59 64.54
N GLY A 166 8.02 -11.64 63.81
CA GLY A 166 7.21 -12.26 62.77
C GLY A 166 7.63 -11.91 61.34
N CYS A 167 8.61 -11.02 61.15
CA CYS A 167 9.48 -11.07 59.98
C CYS A 167 10.41 -12.28 60.15
N ASP A 168 10.39 -13.21 59.20
CA ASP A 168 11.21 -14.42 59.22
C ASP A 168 12.46 -14.31 58.31
N GLY A 169 12.56 -13.22 57.53
CA GLY A 169 13.69 -12.90 56.66
C GLY A 169 13.40 -11.74 55.71
N ILE A 170 14.44 -11.28 55.02
CA ILE A 170 14.43 -10.17 54.06
C ILE A 170 14.94 -10.64 52.72
N PHE A 171 14.33 -10.15 51.64
CA PHE A 171 14.80 -10.32 50.28
C PHE A 171 15.09 -8.94 49.67
N VAL A 172 16.17 -8.78 48.93
CA VAL A 172 16.44 -7.58 48.14
C VAL A 172 15.91 -7.82 46.73
N GLY A 173 15.09 -6.90 46.23
CA GLY A 173 14.79 -6.78 44.80
C GLY A 173 15.87 -5.93 44.13
N PRO A 174 16.89 -6.52 43.48
CA PRO A 174 18.06 -5.77 43.04
C PRO A 174 17.74 -4.78 41.91
N VAL A 175 16.78 -5.12 41.04
CA VAL A 175 16.35 -4.28 39.92
C VAL A 175 15.66 -3.03 40.44
N ASP A 176 14.64 -3.20 41.27
CA ASP A 176 13.83 -2.10 41.81
C ASP A 176 14.61 -1.26 42.82
N LEU A 177 15.47 -1.85 43.66
CA LEU A 177 16.39 -1.09 44.51
C LEU A 177 17.28 -0.17 43.68
N ARG A 178 17.96 -0.71 42.65
CA ARG A 178 18.85 0.09 41.80
C ARG A 178 18.10 1.14 40.97
N ALA A 179 16.87 0.85 40.56
CA ALA A 179 16.01 1.83 39.88
C ALA A 179 15.59 2.98 40.82
N ASN A 180 15.29 2.70 42.09
CA ASN A 180 14.93 3.69 43.10
C ASN A 180 16.14 4.43 43.71
N MET A 181 17.37 3.97 43.47
CA MET A 181 18.62 4.67 43.84
C MET A 181 19.03 5.78 42.86
N ARG A 182 18.28 6.01 41.77
CA ARG A 182 18.59 7.07 40.79
C ARG A 182 18.65 8.46 41.44
N ALA A 183 19.59 9.27 40.97
CA ALA A 183 19.71 10.67 41.36
C ALA A 183 18.49 11.50 40.88
N PRO A 184 18.21 12.69 41.46
CA PRO A 184 17.05 13.50 41.09
C PRO A 184 17.02 14.03 39.64
N ASP A 185 18.13 13.93 38.91
CA ASP A 185 18.24 14.23 37.47
C ASP A 185 18.00 13.01 36.57
N GLY A 186 17.77 11.83 37.16
CA GLY A 186 17.54 10.56 36.47
C GLY A 186 18.77 9.67 36.31
N THR A 187 19.97 10.14 36.71
CA THR A 187 21.23 9.38 36.61
C THR A 187 21.17 8.08 37.42
N GLU A 188 21.67 6.99 36.85
CA GLU A 188 21.70 5.67 37.49
C GLU A 188 22.83 5.55 38.53
N ALA A 189 22.56 4.85 39.62
CA ALA A 189 23.57 4.52 40.63
C ALA A 189 24.67 3.62 40.04
N THR A 190 25.92 3.94 40.38
CA THR A 190 27.11 3.16 40.02
C THR A 190 27.10 1.77 40.66
N ASP A 191 27.96 0.87 40.16
CA ASP A 191 28.09 -0.47 40.75
C ASP A 191 28.60 -0.40 42.20
N ASP A 192 29.55 0.51 42.50
CA ASP A 192 30.09 0.71 43.84
C ASP A 192 29.01 1.19 44.83
N GLU A 193 28.19 2.18 44.45
CA GLU A 193 27.07 2.67 45.28
C GLU A 193 26.03 1.57 45.55
N PHE A 194 25.76 0.72 44.56
CA PHE A 194 24.82 -0.40 44.71
C PHE A 194 25.38 -1.51 45.62
N GLU A 195 26.67 -1.84 45.51
CA GLU A 195 27.31 -2.82 46.41
C GLU A 195 27.43 -2.30 47.85
N ASP A 196 27.68 -1.00 48.07
CA ASP A 196 27.67 -0.40 49.39
C ASP A 196 26.27 -0.47 50.05
N GLU A 197 25.20 -0.22 49.29
CA GLU A 197 23.82 -0.35 49.79
C GLU A 197 23.45 -1.82 50.10
N LEU A 198 23.90 -2.79 49.28
CA LEU A 198 23.78 -4.22 49.60
C LEU A 198 24.56 -4.60 50.86
N ALA A 199 25.78 -4.08 51.02
CA ALA A 199 26.60 -4.31 52.21
C ALA A 199 25.94 -3.71 53.47
N GLN A 200 25.29 -2.56 53.35
CA GLN A 200 24.47 -1.95 54.40
C GLN A 200 23.28 -2.84 54.78
N ILE A 201 22.50 -3.35 53.82
CA ILE A 201 21.38 -4.28 54.08
C ILE A 201 21.88 -5.54 54.81
N VAL A 202 22.95 -6.17 54.33
CA VAL A 202 23.54 -7.38 54.92
C VAL A 202 24.05 -7.11 56.34
N LYS A 203 24.65 -5.94 56.59
CA LYS A 203 25.08 -5.51 57.93
C LYS A 203 23.88 -5.34 58.86
N ILE A 204 22.82 -4.66 58.44
CA ILE A 204 21.63 -4.41 59.26
C ILE A 204 20.93 -5.73 59.63
N GLY A 205 20.78 -6.67 58.69
CA GLY A 205 20.26 -8.01 58.98
C GLY A 205 21.10 -8.77 60.02
N LYS A 206 22.43 -8.68 59.95
CA LYS A 206 23.33 -9.25 60.96
C LYS A 206 23.22 -8.55 62.33
N GLU A 207 22.92 -7.24 62.36
CA GLU A 207 22.67 -6.50 63.61
C GLU A 207 21.31 -6.83 64.26
N THR A 208 20.26 -7.10 63.47
CA THR A 208 18.92 -7.46 63.98
C THR A 208 18.74 -8.96 64.22
N GLY A 209 19.65 -9.79 63.68
CA GLY A 209 19.50 -11.25 63.66
C GLY A 209 18.53 -11.75 62.58
N THR A 210 18.23 -10.92 61.58
CA THR A 210 17.23 -11.19 60.54
C THR A 210 17.93 -11.66 59.26
N PRO A 211 17.63 -12.88 58.76
CA PRO A 211 18.22 -13.41 57.53
C PRO A 211 17.99 -12.48 56.33
N THR A 212 19.04 -12.15 55.59
CA THR A 212 18.93 -11.40 54.31
C THR A 212 19.09 -12.33 53.11
N GLY A 213 18.79 -11.83 51.92
CA GLY A 213 18.68 -12.64 50.71
C GLY A 213 18.48 -11.76 49.48
N MET A 214 18.68 -12.31 48.28
CA MET A 214 18.41 -11.59 47.03
C MET A 214 18.21 -12.55 45.85
N HIS A 215 17.77 -11.98 44.72
CA HIS A 215 17.80 -12.67 43.43
C HIS A 215 19.20 -12.62 42.81
N THR A 216 19.64 -13.75 42.24
CA THR A 216 20.94 -13.90 41.59
C THR A 216 20.77 -14.60 40.23
N MET A 217 21.61 -14.24 39.26
CA MET A 217 21.42 -14.67 37.86
C MET A 217 21.95 -16.09 37.56
N ASP A 218 22.86 -16.60 38.40
CA ASP A 218 23.53 -17.89 38.27
C ASP A 218 24.08 -18.39 39.62
N ALA A 219 24.63 -19.60 39.63
CA ALA A 219 25.12 -20.25 40.85
C ALA A 219 26.40 -19.62 41.44
N ASN A 220 27.25 -18.98 40.64
CA ASN A 220 28.47 -18.33 41.15
C ASN A 220 28.11 -17.04 41.89
N ALA A 221 27.19 -16.25 41.33
CA ALA A 221 26.59 -15.11 42.01
C ALA A 221 25.89 -15.55 43.32
N ALA A 222 25.12 -16.64 43.29
CA ALA A 222 24.47 -17.20 44.47
C ALA A 222 25.46 -17.59 45.59
N LEU A 223 26.56 -18.25 45.23
CA LEU A 223 27.61 -18.63 46.19
C LEU A 223 28.35 -17.41 46.76
N SER A 224 28.71 -16.42 45.93
CA SER A 224 29.38 -15.20 46.42
C SER A 224 28.49 -14.39 47.37
N ARG A 225 27.17 -14.29 47.12
CA ARG A 225 26.24 -13.68 48.07
C ARG A 225 26.08 -14.49 49.37
N ALA A 226 26.18 -15.82 49.30
CA ALA A 226 26.21 -16.66 50.50
C ALA A 226 27.50 -16.44 51.33
N GLU A 227 28.66 -16.26 50.69
CA GLU A 227 29.94 -15.93 51.34
C GLU A 227 29.92 -14.54 52.00
N GLN A 228 29.26 -13.56 51.36
CA GLN A 228 28.96 -12.25 51.97
C GLN A 228 28.01 -12.36 53.18
N GLY A 229 27.32 -13.50 53.34
CA GLY A 229 26.46 -13.82 54.48
C GLY A 229 24.96 -13.60 54.25
N MET A 230 24.51 -13.53 53.00
CA MET A 230 23.09 -13.71 52.67
C MET A 230 22.69 -15.17 52.83
N GLN A 231 21.42 -15.42 53.16
CA GLN A 231 20.91 -16.73 53.56
C GLN A 231 19.66 -17.17 52.79
N PHE A 232 18.86 -16.25 52.24
CA PHE A 232 17.63 -16.59 51.49
C PHE A 232 17.79 -16.24 50.00
N ILE A 233 18.42 -17.13 49.22
CA ILE A 233 18.96 -16.80 47.89
C ILE A 233 18.19 -17.51 46.77
N ALA A 234 17.71 -16.74 45.79
CA ALA A 234 17.10 -17.29 44.58
C ALA A 234 18.12 -17.34 43.42
N ILE A 235 18.18 -18.48 42.72
CA ILE A 235 19.06 -18.71 41.58
C ILE A 235 18.22 -18.74 40.29
N GLY A 236 18.23 -17.64 39.55
CA GLY A 236 17.51 -17.48 38.29
C GLY A 236 15.99 -17.62 38.44
N SER A 237 15.35 -18.19 37.43
CA SER A 237 13.94 -18.58 37.38
C SER A 237 13.79 -19.80 36.47
N ASP A 238 12.65 -20.47 36.49
CA ASP A 238 12.28 -21.53 35.52
C ASP A 238 12.58 -21.11 34.06
N LEU A 239 12.13 -19.92 33.66
CA LEU A 239 12.39 -19.32 32.35
C LEU A 239 13.89 -19.06 32.10
N ARG A 240 14.63 -18.52 33.08
CA ARG A 240 16.07 -18.24 32.93
C ARG A 240 16.89 -19.52 32.83
N LEU A 241 16.57 -20.54 33.63
CA LEU A 241 17.25 -21.84 33.61
C LEU A 241 16.99 -22.56 32.28
N MET A 242 15.73 -22.55 31.80
CA MET A 242 15.36 -23.10 30.50
C MET A 242 16.07 -22.39 29.34
N THR A 243 16.07 -21.04 29.32
CA THR A 243 16.66 -20.27 28.21
C THR A 243 18.18 -20.35 28.16
N VAL A 244 18.88 -20.38 29.30
CA VAL A 244 20.33 -20.59 29.34
C VAL A 244 20.69 -22.00 28.86
N ALA A 245 20.01 -23.04 29.36
CA ALA A 245 20.26 -24.42 28.93
C ALA A 245 19.95 -24.64 27.44
N ALA A 246 18.88 -24.04 26.93
CA ALA A 246 18.54 -24.08 25.50
C ALA A 246 19.61 -23.37 24.65
N ALA A 247 20.05 -22.17 25.03
CA ALA A 247 21.11 -21.44 24.33
C ALA A 247 22.44 -22.22 24.34
N GLU A 248 22.78 -22.85 25.47
CA GLU A 248 23.96 -23.72 25.58
C GLU A 248 23.90 -24.97 24.69
N VAL A 249 22.72 -25.57 24.52
CA VAL A 249 22.54 -26.73 23.63
C VAL A 249 22.64 -26.26 22.17
N ILE A 250 21.94 -25.18 21.82
CA ILE A 250 21.95 -24.60 20.47
C ILE A 250 23.37 -24.19 20.07
N ALA A 251 24.13 -23.51 20.94
CA ALA A 251 25.54 -23.16 20.71
C ALA A 251 26.45 -24.37 20.39
N LYS A 252 26.07 -25.59 20.79
CA LYS A 252 26.84 -26.83 20.59
C LYS A 252 26.38 -27.63 19.36
N VAL A 253 25.14 -27.46 18.88
CA VAL A 253 24.58 -28.22 17.73
C VAL A 253 24.30 -27.36 16.49
N ALA A 254 24.15 -26.05 16.67
CA ALA A 254 23.97 -25.04 15.63
C ALA A 254 24.68 -23.73 16.09
N PRO A 255 26.03 -23.68 16.06
CA PRO A 255 26.80 -22.57 16.63
C PRO A 255 26.44 -21.19 16.06
N GLU A 256 25.97 -21.13 14.81
CA GLU A 256 25.53 -19.91 14.13
C GLU A 256 24.27 -19.27 14.75
N ALA A 257 23.51 -20.03 15.54
CA ALA A 257 22.38 -19.54 16.33
C ALA A 257 22.76 -19.11 17.77
N ALA A 258 24.05 -19.13 18.12
CA ALA A 258 24.58 -18.46 19.31
C ALA A 258 25.17 -17.09 18.92
N GLY A 259 24.92 -16.07 19.74
CA GLY A 259 25.31 -14.69 19.42
C GLY A 259 26.81 -14.53 19.16
N LYS A 260 27.16 -14.03 17.96
CA LYS A 260 28.55 -13.85 17.51
C LYS A 260 29.30 -12.79 18.33
N VAL A 261 30.61 -13.01 18.47
CA VAL A 261 31.58 -11.93 18.75
C VAL A 261 31.89 -11.24 17.41
N ALA A 262 32.12 -9.92 17.41
CA ALA A 262 32.41 -9.18 16.18
C ALA A 262 33.78 -9.58 15.59
N ASP A 263 33.80 -9.82 14.27
CA ASP A 263 34.95 -10.35 13.54
C ASP A 263 36.11 -9.33 13.34
N ILE A 264 35.83 -8.03 13.51
CA ILE A 264 36.79 -6.92 13.33
C ILE A 264 36.91 -6.14 14.64
N SER A 265 38.15 -5.89 15.10
CA SER A 265 38.42 -5.13 16.33
C SER A 265 38.32 -3.62 16.11
N ARG A 266 38.13 -2.85 17.20
CA ARG A 266 38.03 -1.38 17.12
C ARG A 266 39.34 -0.74 16.65
N GLU A 267 40.46 -1.34 16.98
CA GLU A 267 41.81 -0.92 16.61
C GLU A 267 42.03 -1.11 15.10
N ALA A 268 41.64 -2.27 14.57
CA ALA A 268 41.69 -2.56 13.13
C ALA A 268 40.72 -1.67 12.32
N PHE A 269 39.52 -1.44 12.86
CA PHE A 269 38.53 -0.55 12.27
C PHE A 269 39.06 0.88 12.10
N PHE A 270 39.54 1.55 13.16
CA PHE A 270 40.03 2.93 13.04
C PHE A 270 41.28 3.05 12.15
N ALA A 271 42.13 2.03 12.11
CA ALA A 271 43.31 2.01 11.24
C ALA A 271 42.95 2.06 9.73
N ALA A 272 41.78 1.56 9.32
CA ALA A 272 41.30 1.66 7.93
C ALA A 272 40.85 3.08 7.52
N GLY A 273 40.66 3.98 8.51
CA GLY A 273 40.40 5.41 8.31
C GLY A 273 41.62 6.28 8.66
N ASP A 274 42.84 5.77 8.48
CA ASP A 274 44.12 6.45 8.77
C ASP A 274 44.20 7.04 10.19
N SER A 275 43.50 6.43 11.16
CA SER A 275 43.25 7.00 12.49
C SER A 275 43.65 6.06 13.62
N SER A 276 44.17 6.62 14.71
CA SER A 276 44.57 5.85 15.91
C SER A 276 43.51 5.91 17.02
N LEU A 277 42.98 4.76 17.42
CA LEU A 277 42.02 4.66 18.53
C LEU A 277 42.57 5.26 19.83
N ALA A 278 43.86 5.06 20.12
CA ALA A 278 44.49 5.59 21.33
C ALA A 278 44.59 7.12 21.32
N GLU A 279 44.82 7.74 20.15
CA GLU A 279 44.86 9.19 19.99
C GLU A 279 43.47 9.82 20.07
N LEU A 280 42.45 9.16 19.49
CA LEU A 280 41.05 9.58 19.61
C LEU A 280 40.56 9.51 21.07
N GLN A 281 40.96 8.46 21.81
CA GLN A 281 40.69 8.35 23.25
C GLN A 281 41.40 9.45 24.06
N GLN A 282 42.66 9.76 23.77
CA GLN A 282 43.39 10.86 24.44
C GLN A 282 42.81 12.25 24.15
N GLN A 283 42.24 12.47 22.96
CA GLN A 283 41.59 13.73 22.60
C GLN A 283 40.23 13.93 23.31
N ALA A 284 39.57 12.85 23.75
CA ALA A 284 38.24 12.85 24.38
C ALA A 284 37.12 13.59 23.60
N ASP A 285 37.34 13.85 22.31
CA ASP A 285 36.45 14.62 21.44
C ASP A 285 35.48 13.70 20.71
N ARG A 286 34.24 13.63 21.21
CA ARG A 286 33.17 12.80 20.63
C ARG A 286 32.89 13.15 19.17
N GLY A 287 33.01 14.43 18.78
CA GLY A 287 32.74 14.88 17.42
C GLY A 287 33.77 14.31 16.44
N LYS A 288 35.06 14.52 16.73
CA LYS A 288 36.16 13.96 15.92
C LYS A 288 36.14 12.43 15.88
N ALA A 289 35.84 11.78 17.00
CA ALA A 289 35.75 10.32 17.04
C ALA A 289 34.63 9.78 16.11
N ILE A 290 33.50 10.48 16.01
CA ILE A 290 32.42 10.15 15.06
C ILE A 290 32.88 10.39 13.61
N THR A 291 33.54 11.51 13.32
CA THR A 291 34.06 11.80 11.96
C THR A 291 35.08 10.75 11.52
N ALA A 292 36.07 10.44 12.35
CA ALA A 292 37.07 9.41 12.05
C ALA A 292 36.43 8.02 11.89
N ALA A 293 35.43 7.67 12.70
CA ALA A 293 34.71 6.41 12.57
C ALA A 293 33.88 6.33 11.28
N ALA A 294 33.26 7.44 10.84
CA ALA A 294 32.51 7.50 9.58
C ALA A 294 33.43 7.29 8.36
N THR A 295 34.60 7.93 8.34
CA THR A 295 35.63 7.72 7.31
C THR A 295 36.17 6.29 7.32
N ALA A 296 36.51 5.76 8.51
CA ALA A 296 36.99 4.39 8.67
C ALA A 296 35.98 3.35 8.18
N ALA A 297 34.70 3.52 8.51
CA ALA A 297 33.64 2.61 8.09
C ALA A 297 33.43 2.64 6.57
N ALA A 298 33.48 3.82 5.94
CA ALA A 298 33.37 3.96 4.48
C ALA A 298 34.54 3.30 3.75
N ASN A 299 35.78 3.63 4.12
CA ASN A 299 36.99 3.05 3.51
C ASN A 299 36.99 1.52 3.61
N LEU A 300 36.74 0.99 4.82
CA LEU A 300 36.77 -0.44 5.09
C LEU A 300 35.68 -1.20 4.33
N LEU A 301 34.44 -0.70 4.33
CA LEU A 301 33.32 -1.37 3.68
C LEU A 301 33.45 -1.35 2.16
N GLN A 302 33.94 -0.25 1.58
CA GLN A 302 34.24 -0.14 0.16
C GLN A 302 35.37 -1.10 -0.27
N GLN A 303 36.42 -1.24 0.54
CA GLN A 303 37.52 -2.19 0.28
C GLN A 303 37.08 -3.65 0.35
N GLU A 304 36.32 -4.03 1.39
CA GLU A 304 35.85 -5.43 1.53
C GLU A 304 34.76 -5.79 0.51
N HIS A 305 33.95 -4.82 0.06
CA HIS A 305 33.03 -4.99 -1.08
C HIS A 305 33.78 -5.17 -2.39
N ALA A 306 34.79 -4.32 -2.68
CA ALA A 306 35.65 -4.48 -3.85
C ALA A 306 36.46 -5.81 -3.84
N ALA A 307 36.65 -6.41 -2.66
CA ALA A 307 37.23 -7.74 -2.48
C ALA A 307 36.21 -8.89 -2.58
N GLY A 308 34.92 -8.62 -2.84
CA GLY A 308 33.88 -9.63 -3.02
C GLY A 308 33.45 -10.33 -1.73
N LYS A 309 33.42 -9.62 -0.59
CA LYS A 309 33.13 -10.18 0.75
C LYS A 309 31.90 -9.58 1.45
N VAL A 310 31.18 -8.66 0.80
CA VAL A 310 30.11 -7.86 1.42
C VAL A 310 28.85 -7.97 0.58
N ASP A 311 27.98 -8.91 0.96
CA ASP A 311 26.68 -9.11 0.30
C ASP A 311 25.60 -8.11 0.77
N GLY A 312 25.88 -7.32 1.81
CA GLY A 312 24.96 -6.33 2.38
C GLY A 312 25.48 -5.70 3.68
N VAL A 313 24.82 -4.64 4.14
CA VAL A 313 25.19 -3.90 5.37
C VAL A 313 23.97 -3.50 6.21
N LEU A 314 23.95 -3.96 7.46
CA LEU A 314 22.97 -3.56 8.48
C LEU A 314 23.64 -2.69 9.55
N GLY A 315 23.13 -1.48 9.75
CA GLY A 315 23.54 -0.54 10.79
C GLY A 315 22.47 -0.36 11.86
N ILE A 316 22.89 -0.06 13.10
CA ILE A 316 22.00 0.21 14.22
C ILE A 316 22.57 1.31 15.11
N GLY A 317 21.75 2.27 15.54
CA GLY A 317 22.12 3.26 16.55
C GLY A 317 21.28 4.53 16.56
N GLY A 318 21.43 5.33 17.62
CA GLY A 318 21.00 6.73 17.59
C GLY A 318 21.98 7.60 16.81
N SER A 319 21.67 8.89 16.65
CA SER A 319 22.41 9.92 15.88
C SER A 319 23.86 9.59 15.49
N ALA A 320 24.76 9.41 16.45
CA ALA A 320 26.18 9.11 16.19
C ALA A 320 26.41 7.79 15.42
N GLY A 321 25.71 6.72 15.78
CA GLY A 321 25.75 5.43 15.08
C GLY A 321 25.13 5.54 13.68
N SER A 322 24.03 6.27 13.54
CA SER A 322 23.42 6.57 12.24
C SER A 322 24.36 7.33 11.31
N THR A 323 25.09 8.32 11.82
CA THR A 323 26.12 9.05 11.06
C THR A 323 27.22 8.11 10.56
N ILE A 324 27.77 7.26 11.43
CA ILE A 324 28.88 6.34 11.09
C ILE A 324 28.43 5.30 10.07
N ALA A 325 27.36 4.55 10.38
CA ALA A 325 26.91 3.43 9.56
C ALA A 325 26.38 3.90 8.19
N THR A 326 25.62 5.00 8.12
CA THR A 326 25.15 5.49 6.82
C THR A 326 26.24 6.13 5.97
N SER A 327 27.30 6.67 6.58
CA SER A 327 28.49 7.10 5.83
C SER A 327 29.19 5.94 5.13
N ALA A 328 29.14 4.73 5.72
CA ALA A 328 29.64 3.53 5.07
C ALA A 328 28.68 3.03 3.97
N MET A 329 27.38 3.02 4.24
CA MET A 329 26.35 2.61 3.27
C MET A 329 26.37 3.47 2.01
N ARG A 330 26.59 4.80 2.11
CA ARG A 330 26.68 5.70 0.94
C ARG A 330 27.96 5.50 0.10
N ALA A 331 28.98 4.82 0.63
CA ALA A 331 30.21 4.49 -0.11
C ALA A 331 30.11 3.20 -0.93
N LEU A 332 28.96 2.51 -0.88
CA LEU A 332 28.66 1.33 -1.69
C LEU A 332 27.77 1.69 -2.91
N PRO A 333 27.93 1.00 -4.05
CA PRO A 333 27.06 1.18 -5.22
C PRO A 333 25.59 0.87 -4.90
N LEU A 334 24.67 1.43 -5.69
CA LEU A 334 23.24 1.07 -5.66
C LEU A 334 23.02 -0.45 -5.88
N GLY A 335 21.91 -0.99 -5.36
CA GLY A 335 21.56 -2.40 -5.45
C GLY A 335 22.12 -3.26 -4.31
N VAL A 336 23.29 -2.92 -3.76
CA VAL A 336 23.83 -3.61 -2.56
C VAL A 336 22.89 -3.39 -1.36
N PRO A 337 22.40 -4.42 -0.66
CA PRO A 337 21.48 -4.26 0.48
C PRO A 337 22.02 -3.33 1.59
N LYS A 338 21.29 -2.23 1.88
CA LYS A 338 21.63 -1.24 2.91
C LYS A 338 20.44 -0.99 3.84
N LEU A 339 20.57 -1.30 5.15
CA LEU A 339 19.49 -1.10 6.13
C LEU A 339 20.03 -0.44 7.41
N MET A 340 19.42 0.68 7.81
CA MET A 340 19.80 1.44 9.01
C MET A 340 18.65 1.52 10.03
N VAL A 341 18.80 0.87 11.19
CA VAL A 341 17.87 0.97 12.32
C VAL A 341 18.23 2.20 13.17
N SER A 342 17.49 3.29 12.99
CA SER A 342 17.85 4.62 13.50
C SER A 342 16.76 5.24 14.39
N THR A 343 17.15 5.82 15.53
CA THR A 343 16.26 6.64 16.36
C THR A 343 15.84 7.94 15.68
N LEU A 344 16.50 8.31 14.58
CA LEU A 344 16.23 9.51 13.78
C LEU A 344 15.60 9.21 12.42
N ALA A 345 15.14 7.98 12.16
CA ALA A 345 14.49 7.64 10.88
C ALA A 345 13.15 8.40 10.69
N SER A 346 12.43 8.69 11.77
CA SER A 346 11.23 9.53 11.76
C SER A 346 11.62 11.01 11.97
N GLY A 347 12.33 11.57 10.99
CA GLY A 347 12.87 12.93 11.05
C GLY A 347 13.56 13.34 9.75
N GLN A 348 14.44 14.36 9.80
CA GLN A 348 15.20 14.80 8.63
C GLN A 348 16.34 13.81 8.32
N VAL A 349 16.11 12.93 7.33
CA VAL A 349 17.03 11.85 6.96
C VAL A 349 17.90 12.08 5.73
N ARG A 350 17.79 13.21 4.99
CA ARG A 350 18.62 13.49 3.79
C ARG A 350 20.12 13.41 4.08
N GLN A 351 20.55 13.84 5.27
CA GLN A 351 21.93 13.75 5.75
C GLN A 351 22.45 12.32 6.04
N TYR A 352 21.55 11.34 6.10
CA TYR A 352 21.85 9.92 6.35
C TYR A 352 21.66 9.08 5.07
N VAL A 353 20.54 9.23 4.38
CA VAL A 353 20.26 8.52 3.12
C VAL A 353 21.12 9.07 1.97
N GLY A 354 21.19 10.40 1.85
CA GLY A 354 21.79 11.08 0.72
C GLY A 354 21.04 10.76 -0.58
N ASP A 355 21.76 10.10 -1.46
CA ASP A 355 21.49 9.75 -2.85
C ASP A 355 21.43 8.23 -3.11
N LYS A 356 21.76 7.41 -2.09
CA LYS A 356 21.76 5.94 -2.17
C LYS A 356 20.49 5.32 -1.54
N ASP A 357 20.23 4.08 -1.93
CA ASP A 357 19.13 3.16 -1.56
C ASP A 357 19.17 2.66 -0.09
N ILE A 358 19.36 3.56 0.87
CA ILE A 358 19.46 3.21 2.30
C ILE A 358 18.07 3.09 2.94
N LEU A 359 17.67 1.87 3.31
CA LEU A 359 16.42 1.61 4.04
C LEU A 359 16.52 2.06 5.50
N MET A 360 15.96 3.23 5.80
CA MET A 360 15.89 3.80 7.16
C MET A 360 14.72 3.22 7.95
N LEU A 361 14.98 2.25 8.84
CA LEU A 361 13.98 1.69 9.74
C LEU A 361 13.95 2.47 11.07
N ASN A 362 12.77 2.89 11.51
CA ASN A 362 12.59 3.59 12.79
C ASN A 362 12.68 2.60 13.96
N SER A 363 13.54 2.88 14.94
CA SER A 363 13.66 2.08 16.17
C SER A 363 12.42 2.18 17.08
N VAL A 364 11.55 3.19 16.86
CA VAL A 364 10.30 3.53 17.60
C VAL A 364 10.54 3.98 19.05
N VAL A 365 11.46 3.34 19.74
CA VAL A 365 12.00 3.70 21.06
C VAL A 365 13.51 3.96 20.94
N ASP A 366 14.13 4.56 21.95
CA ASP A 366 15.59 4.68 21.98
C ASP A 366 16.26 3.29 22.05
N ILE A 367 17.48 3.19 21.50
CA ILE A 367 18.22 1.92 21.35
C ILE A 367 18.97 1.62 22.65
N LEU A 368 18.20 1.48 23.73
CA LEU A 368 18.68 1.13 25.07
C LEU A 368 18.29 -0.32 25.39
N GLY A 369 19.01 -1.26 24.76
CA GLY A 369 18.81 -2.69 24.92
C GLY A 369 17.59 -3.27 24.17
N VAL A 370 17.32 -4.56 24.43
CA VAL A 370 16.24 -5.32 23.78
C VAL A 370 15.01 -5.35 24.70
N ASN A 371 13.96 -4.64 24.29
CA ASN A 371 12.66 -4.59 24.97
C ASN A 371 11.54 -5.07 24.01
N ARG A 372 10.29 -5.13 24.47
CA ARG A 372 9.17 -5.66 23.67
C ARG A 372 8.94 -4.94 22.33
N ILE A 373 9.33 -3.66 22.21
CA ILE A 373 9.22 -2.88 20.98
C ILE A 373 10.51 -3.03 20.16
N SER A 374 11.67 -2.75 20.74
CA SER A 374 12.93 -2.80 20.00
C SER A 374 13.24 -4.22 19.48
N ARG A 375 12.85 -5.28 20.20
CA ARG A 375 12.92 -6.67 19.68
C ARG A 375 12.15 -6.83 18.38
N LEU A 376 10.89 -6.38 18.31
CA LEU A 376 10.09 -6.50 17.08
C LEU A 376 10.76 -5.76 15.91
N ILE A 377 11.26 -4.55 16.15
CA ILE A 377 11.95 -3.77 15.12
C ILE A 377 13.26 -4.45 14.69
N PHE A 378 14.03 -5.04 15.61
CA PHE A 378 15.26 -5.77 15.26
C PHE A 378 14.97 -7.08 14.54
N ASP A 379 13.90 -7.79 14.91
CA ASP A 379 13.42 -8.99 14.23
C ASP A 379 12.95 -8.66 12.79
N GLU A 380 12.28 -7.53 12.57
CA GLU A 380 11.95 -7.04 11.21
C GLU A 380 13.21 -6.61 10.45
N ALA A 381 14.14 -5.89 11.06
CA ALA A 381 15.40 -5.46 10.43
C ALA A 381 16.24 -6.65 9.94
N ALA A 382 16.37 -7.68 10.78
CA ALA A 382 17.09 -8.89 10.44
C ALA A 382 16.39 -9.68 9.32
N ARG A 383 15.06 -9.79 9.36
CA ARG A 383 14.28 -10.44 8.28
C ARG A 383 14.33 -9.68 6.96
N ALA A 384 14.26 -8.35 6.99
CA ALA A 384 14.38 -7.51 5.80
C ALA A 384 15.77 -7.65 5.16
N MET A 385 16.85 -7.49 5.93
CA MET A 385 18.22 -7.67 5.43
C MET A 385 18.48 -9.10 4.93
N ALA A 386 18.05 -10.12 5.68
CA ALA A 386 18.18 -11.52 5.23
C ALA A 386 17.41 -11.77 3.93
N GLY A 387 16.21 -11.19 3.77
CA GLY A 387 15.46 -11.22 2.51
C GLY A 387 16.24 -10.57 1.37
N MET A 388 16.68 -9.32 1.54
CA MET A 388 17.43 -8.56 0.52
C MET A 388 18.73 -9.24 0.09
N VAL A 389 19.40 -9.99 0.98
CA VAL A 389 20.66 -10.70 0.69
C VAL A 389 20.44 -12.10 0.11
N THR A 390 19.43 -12.85 0.57
CA THR A 390 19.25 -14.27 0.18
C THR A 390 18.23 -14.49 -0.92
N LEU A 391 17.29 -13.57 -1.11
CA LEU A 391 16.36 -13.53 -2.25
C LEU A 391 16.91 -12.55 -3.29
N GLY A 392 18.17 -12.74 -3.68
CA GLY A 392 18.86 -11.87 -4.63
C GLY A 392 18.04 -11.70 -5.90
N CYS A 393 17.99 -10.48 -6.44
CA CYS A 393 17.20 -10.17 -7.62
C CYS A 393 17.51 -11.15 -8.76
N ASP A 394 16.48 -11.82 -9.26
CA ASP A 394 16.60 -12.67 -10.45
C ASP A 394 17.22 -11.84 -11.58
N GLU A 395 18.39 -12.25 -12.08
CA GLU A 395 19.00 -11.60 -13.25
C GLU A 395 18.01 -11.66 -14.42
N SER A 396 17.69 -10.52 -15.01
CA SER A 396 16.81 -10.41 -16.17
C SER A 396 17.39 -11.26 -17.31
N THR A 397 16.62 -12.27 -17.75
CA THR A 397 17.01 -13.12 -18.89
C THR A 397 16.77 -12.44 -20.25
N GLU A 398 16.17 -11.25 -20.23
CA GLU A 398 16.16 -10.29 -21.33
C GLU A 398 17.26 -9.26 -21.08
N ALA A 399 17.98 -8.83 -22.13
CA ALA A 399 19.01 -7.80 -21.95
C ALA A 399 18.36 -6.44 -21.70
N ASP A 400 18.65 -5.86 -20.53
CA ASP A 400 18.11 -4.55 -20.12
C ASP A 400 18.40 -3.45 -21.16
N ARG A 401 17.49 -2.48 -21.25
CA ARG A 401 17.61 -1.37 -22.20
C ARG A 401 18.69 -0.39 -21.76
N PRO A 402 19.40 0.29 -22.69
CA PRO A 402 20.34 1.34 -22.30
C PRO A 402 19.60 2.47 -21.58
N LEU A 403 20.01 2.75 -20.34
CA LEU A 403 19.38 3.75 -19.48
C LEU A 403 19.80 5.17 -19.88
N VAL A 404 18.83 6.07 -20.02
CA VAL A 404 19.05 7.51 -20.18
C VAL A 404 18.55 8.25 -18.95
N ALA A 405 19.39 9.08 -18.34
CA ALA A 405 18.96 9.96 -17.25
C ALA A 405 18.43 11.29 -17.81
N ALA A 406 17.30 11.79 -17.32
CA ALA A 406 16.72 13.06 -17.72
C ALA A 406 16.34 13.92 -16.51
N THR A 407 16.61 15.23 -16.55
CA THR A 407 16.29 16.15 -15.44
C THR A 407 15.00 16.90 -15.68
N MET A 408 14.19 17.12 -14.64
CA MET A 408 12.89 17.80 -14.71
C MET A 408 12.64 18.71 -13.51
N PHE A 409 11.84 19.75 -13.70
CA PHE A 409 11.31 20.61 -12.64
C PHE A 409 9.91 21.07 -13.08
N GLY A 410 9.00 21.41 -12.16
CA GLY A 410 7.58 21.65 -12.46
C GLY A 410 7.28 22.53 -13.69
N VAL A 411 8.08 23.60 -13.86
CA VAL A 411 8.02 24.56 -14.99
C VAL A 411 8.69 24.09 -16.30
N THR A 412 9.20 22.86 -16.33
CA THR A 412 9.84 22.19 -17.49
C THR A 412 9.24 20.80 -17.78
N THR A 413 8.25 20.36 -16.99
CA THR A 413 7.65 19.01 -17.05
C THR A 413 7.20 18.57 -18.46
N PRO A 414 6.50 19.42 -19.26
CA PRO A 414 6.06 19.03 -20.60
C PRO A 414 7.23 18.63 -21.53
N CYS A 415 8.33 19.40 -21.51
CA CYS A 415 9.53 19.11 -22.30
C CYS A 415 10.08 17.71 -22.01
N VAL A 416 10.23 17.41 -20.71
CA VAL A 416 10.90 16.19 -20.25
C VAL A 416 10.00 14.97 -20.39
N GLN A 417 8.69 15.10 -20.13
CA GLN A 417 7.72 14.04 -20.40
C GLN A 417 7.74 13.63 -21.87
N ARG A 418 7.69 14.61 -22.79
CA ARG A 418 7.70 14.32 -24.23
C ARG A 418 9.02 13.72 -24.71
N ALA A 419 10.15 14.17 -24.18
CA ALA A 419 11.44 13.59 -24.52
C ALA A 419 11.64 12.17 -23.93
N ARG A 420 11.04 11.88 -22.76
CA ARG A 420 10.95 10.53 -22.17
C ARG A 420 10.29 9.56 -23.16
N GLU A 421 9.12 9.92 -23.68
CA GLU A 421 8.35 9.12 -24.63
C GLU A 421 9.14 8.81 -25.91
N VAL A 422 9.82 9.82 -26.48
CA VAL A 422 10.60 9.66 -27.73
C VAL A 422 11.76 8.68 -27.54
N LEU A 423 12.46 8.73 -26.40
CA LEU A 423 13.54 7.81 -26.07
C LEU A 423 13.05 6.40 -25.73
N GLU A 424 11.92 6.28 -25.01
CA GLU A 424 11.27 4.99 -24.72
C GLU A 424 10.79 4.28 -26.00
N GLN A 425 10.31 5.05 -26.98
CA GLN A 425 9.97 4.57 -28.33
C GLN A 425 11.21 4.16 -29.14
N ALA A 426 12.33 4.87 -28.97
CA ALA A 426 13.61 4.52 -29.60
C ALA A 426 14.32 3.30 -28.98
N GLY A 427 13.73 2.68 -27.94
CA GLY A 427 14.25 1.46 -27.32
C GLY A 427 15.16 1.68 -26.11
N PHE A 428 15.29 2.91 -25.64
CA PHE A 428 15.93 3.22 -24.35
C PHE A 428 14.94 2.97 -23.19
N GLU A 429 15.44 3.10 -21.97
CA GLU A 429 14.65 3.31 -20.75
C GLU A 429 15.08 4.63 -20.11
N VAL A 430 14.14 5.42 -19.57
CA VAL A 430 14.45 6.80 -19.14
C VAL A 430 14.09 7.07 -17.68
N LEU A 431 15.10 7.40 -16.88
CA LEU A 431 14.97 7.77 -15.47
C LEU A 431 14.86 9.29 -15.33
N VAL A 432 13.74 9.77 -14.76
CA VAL A 432 13.48 11.22 -14.64
C VAL A 432 13.75 11.73 -13.21
N PHE A 433 14.71 12.64 -13.08
CA PHE A 433 15.18 13.22 -11.82
C PHE A 433 14.61 14.61 -11.60
N HIS A 434 13.92 14.83 -10.49
CA HIS A 434 13.40 16.16 -10.15
C HIS A 434 14.52 17.06 -9.59
N ALA A 435 14.77 18.19 -10.23
CA ALA A 435 15.91 19.09 -10.02
C ALA A 435 15.79 19.94 -8.74
N THR A 436 15.67 19.29 -7.58
CA THR A 436 15.59 19.86 -6.23
C THR A 436 16.93 19.80 -5.47
N GLY A 437 18.04 19.70 -6.19
CA GLY A 437 19.37 19.46 -5.66
C GLY A 437 19.61 17.99 -5.36
N GLY A 438 18.62 17.33 -4.75
CA GLY A 438 18.66 15.89 -4.47
C GLY A 438 18.54 15.02 -5.73
N GLY A 439 17.72 15.42 -6.71
CA GLY A 439 17.59 14.69 -7.97
C GLY A 439 18.84 14.79 -8.84
N GLY A 440 19.42 15.99 -8.97
CA GLY A 440 20.73 16.15 -9.62
C GLY A 440 21.82 15.31 -8.95
N GLN A 441 21.89 15.32 -7.62
CA GLN A 441 22.82 14.48 -6.86
C GLN A 441 22.64 12.98 -7.16
N ALA A 442 21.41 12.47 -7.14
CA ALA A 442 21.12 11.07 -7.48
C ALA A 442 21.47 10.74 -8.95
N MET A 443 21.26 11.68 -9.88
CA MET A 443 21.62 11.51 -11.28
C MET A 443 23.14 11.40 -11.50
N GLU A 444 23.93 12.34 -10.95
CA GLU A 444 25.40 12.27 -11.04
C GLU A 444 25.91 10.96 -10.41
N SER A 445 25.34 10.55 -9.27
CA SER A 445 25.68 9.30 -8.56
C SER A 445 25.40 8.03 -9.38
N LEU A 446 24.30 7.99 -10.14
CA LEU A 446 23.97 6.89 -11.06
C LEU A 446 24.89 6.84 -12.29
N ILE A 447 25.40 8.00 -12.73
CA ILE A 447 26.40 8.09 -13.79
C ILE A 447 27.78 7.62 -13.27
N GLU A 448 28.14 7.97 -12.03
CA GLU A 448 29.38 7.51 -11.38
C GLU A 448 29.37 6.01 -11.04
N ASP A 449 28.23 5.46 -10.62
CA ASP A 449 28.01 4.00 -10.46
C ASP A 449 28.02 3.25 -11.82
N GLY A 450 28.07 3.96 -12.96
CA GLY A 450 28.23 3.39 -14.30
C GLY A 450 26.94 2.85 -14.94
N LEU A 451 25.77 3.14 -14.37
CA LEU A 451 24.49 2.58 -14.79
C LEU A 451 23.83 3.36 -15.96
N ILE A 452 24.26 4.61 -16.20
CA ILE A 452 23.64 5.50 -17.20
C ILE A 452 24.42 5.48 -18.53
N SER A 453 23.71 5.12 -19.61
CA SER A 453 24.23 5.05 -20.98
C SER A 453 24.13 6.36 -21.77
N GLY A 454 23.29 7.30 -21.33
CA GLY A 454 23.14 8.63 -21.94
C GLY A 454 22.47 9.64 -20.99
N VAL A 455 22.65 10.93 -21.22
CA VAL A 455 22.08 11.99 -20.36
C VAL A 455 21.32 13.03 -21.17
N LEU A 456 20.18 13.46 -20.64
CA LEU A 456 19.29 14.47 -21.20
C LEU A 456 19.01 15.54 -20.12
N ASP A 457 19.99 16.41 -19.90
CA ASP A 457 20.02 17.40 -18.83
C ASP A 457 19.25 18.66 -19.25
N ILE A 458 17.93 18.52 -19.42
CA ILE A 458 17.03 19.59 -19.87
C ILE A 458 16.98 20.77 -18.86
N THR A 459 17.18 20.51 -17.57
CA THR A 459 16.74 21.40 -16.48
C THR A 459 17.85 21.60 -15.44
N THR A 460 18.79 22.48 -15.78
CA THR A 460 20.02 22.78 -15.02
C THR A 460 19.84 23.82 -13.90
N THR A 461 18.60 24.06 -13.44
CA THR A 461 18.22 25.06 -12.41
C THR A 461 19.02 24.98 -11.10
N GLU A 462 19.47 23.78 -10.71
CA GLU A 462 20.25 23.55 -9.48
C GLU A 462 21.58 24.33 -9.44
N LEU A 463 22.10 24.74 -10.62
CA LEU A 463 23.27 25.61 -10.75
C LEU A 463 22.96 27.08 -10.41
N ALA A 464 21.73 27.55 -10.65
CA ALA A 464 21.28 28.89 -10.24
C ALA A 464 21.19 29.00 -8.71
N ASP A 465 20.67 27.95 -8.07
CA ASP A 465 20.66 27.81 -6.62
C ASP A 465 22.08 27.77 -6.02
N GLU A 466 23.01 26.99 -6.58
CA GLU A 466 24.41 26.96 -6.13
C GLU A 466 25.09 28.34 -6.28
N LEU A 467 24.92 29.01 -7.42
CA LEU A 467 25.57 30.29 -7.71
C LEU A 467 25.11 31.43 -6.80
N VAL A 468 23.82 31.47 -6.46
CA VAL A 468 23.18 32.62 -5.79
C VAL A 468 22.92 32.35 -4.29
N GLY A 469 22.93 31.08 -3.88
CA GLY A 469 22.64 30.63 -2.53
C GLY A 469 21.14 30.40 -2.28
N GLY A 470 20.50 29.66 -3.20
CA GLY A 470 19.17 29.09 -3.04
C GLY A 470 19.17 27.78 -2.22
N VAL A 471 18.02 27.13 -2.09
CA VAL A 471 17.80 25.97 -1.20
C VAL A 471 17.81 24.61 -1.90
N LEU A 472 17.78 24.60 -3.23
CA LEU A 472 17.72 23.41 -4.11
C LEU A 472 19.05 23.17 -4.87
N SER A 473 20.18 23.55 -4.28
CA SER A 473 21.50 23.26 -4.88
C SER A 473 21.82 21.75 -4.86
N ALA A 474 22.37 21.26 -5.96
CA ALA A 474 23.01 19.94 -6.06
C ALA A 474 24.51 19.96 -5.66
N GLY A 475 25.07 21.15 -5.41
CA GLY A 475 26.48 21.37 -5.07
C GLY A 475 27.40 21.55 -6.29
N PRO A 476 28.68 21.89 -6.07
CA PRO A 476 29.57 22.38 -7.12
C PRO A 476 29.98 21.33 -8.15
N ALA A 477 29.77 20.03 -7.86
CA ALA A 477 30.06 18.92 -8.77
C ALA A 477 28.99 18.72 -9.87
N ARG A 478 27.79 19.30 -9.72
CA ARG A 478 26.67 19.11 -10.65
C ARG A 478 27.05 19.45 -12.10
N LEU A 479 26.50 18.69 -13.06
CA LEU A 479 26.79 18.72 -14.49
C LEU A 479 28.26 18.37 -14.79
N THR A 480 28.84 17.33 -14.16
CA THR A 480 30.20 16.89 -14.49
C THR A 480 30.41 15.39 -14.61
N ALA A 481 29.60 14.53 -13.97
CA ALA A 481 29.80 13.08 -14.00
C ALA A 481 29.72 12.51 -15.43
N ALA A 482 28.77 12.98 -16.24
CA ALA A 482 28.63 12.58 -17.65
C ALA A 482 29.90 12.93 -18.46
N THR A 483 30.47 14.11 -18.23
CA THR A 483 31.72 14.56 -18.84
C THR A 483 32.92 13.73 -18.39
N ILE A 484 33.01 13.39 -17.09
CA ILE A 484 34.12 12.64 -16.48
C ILE A 484 34.12 11.17 -16.93
N GLN A 485 32.94 10.51 -16.93
CA GLN A 485 32.78 9.13 -17.39
C GLN A 485 32.71 9.02 -18.92
N GLY A 486 32.57 10.15 -19.63
CA GLY A 486 32.49 10.20 -21.08
C GLY A 486 31.17 9.64 -21.65
N VAL A 487 30.07 9.79 -20.92
CA VAL A 487 28.72 9.43 -21.33
C VAL A 487 28.18 10.49 -22.32
N PRO A 488 27.50 10.10 -23.42
CA PRO A 488 26.85 11.06 -24.32
C PRO A 488 25.80 11.90 -23.59
N GLN A 489 25.77 13.22 -23.84
CA GLN A 489 24.87 14.14 -23.13
C GLN A 489 24.25 15.20 -24.05
N VAL A 490 22.94 15.39 -23.95
CA VAL A 490 22.25 16.56 -24.49
C VAL A 490 21.83 17.43 -23.32
N VAL A 491 22.28 18.68 -23.31
CA VAL A 491 22.11 19.61 -22.20
C VAL A 491 21.24 20.78 -22.64
N SER A 492 20.39 21.30 -21.76
CA SER A 492 19.65 22.54 -21.96
C SER A 492 19.76 23.42 -20.71
N VAL A 493 19.05 24.54 -20.74
CA VAL A 493 19.12 25.62 -19.75
C VAL A 493 17.79 25.80 -19.00
N GLY A 494 16.99 24.73 -18.92
CA GLY A 494 15.67 24.74 -18.31
C GLY A 494 15.66 25.18 -16.85
N ALA A 495 14.71 26.06 -16.52
CA ALA A 495 14.53 26.67 -15.21
C ALA A 495 15.77 27.43 -14.65
N THR A 496 16.73 27.84 -15.48
CA THR A 496 17.87 28.69 -15.03
C THR A 496 17.49 30.18 -14.86
N ASP A 497 16.25 30.53 -15.20
CA ASP A 497 15.61 31.82 -14.92
C ASP A 497 15.28 32.02 -13.43
N MET A 498 15.32 30.98 -12.59
CA MET A 498 14.92 31.05 -11.19
C MET A 498 15.98 30.56 -10.20
N VAL A 499 15.92 31.12 -8.99
CA VAL A 499 16.60 30.66 -7.78
C VAL A 499 15.52 30.34 -6.75
N ASN A 500 15.64 29.22 -6.05
CA ASN A 500 14.59 28.68 -5.19
C ASN A 500 14.83 29.03 -3.72
N PHE A 501 13.76 29.45 -3.03
CA PHE A 501 13.69 29.61 -1.58
C PHE A 501 12.42 28.94 -1.03
N HIS A 502 12.31 28.84 0.30
CA HIS A 502 11.10 28.35 0.95
C HIS A 502 10.03 29.47 0.98
N ALA A 503 9.23 29.59 2.05
CA ALA A 503 8.23 30.64 2.21
C ALA A 503 8.85 32.07 2.10
N PRO A 504 8.09 33.11 1.70
CA PRO A 504 8.64 34.43 1.36
C PRO A 504 9.41 35.12 2.49
N ASP A 505 9.11 34.81 3.75
CA ASP A 505 9.82 35.33 4.94
C ASP A 505 11.20 34.70 5.16
N THR A 506 11.48 33.56 4.52
CA THR A 506 12.79 32.89 4.57
C THR A 506 13.82 33.48 3.60
N VAL A 507 13.38 34.34 2.67
CA VAL A 507 14.24 34.93 1.64
C VAL A 507 15.26 35.89 2.29
N PRO A 508 16.58 35.72 2.07
CA PRO A 508 17.58 36.60 2.65
C PRO A 508 17.38 38.07 2.27
N VAL A 509 17.35 38.98 3.26
CA VAL A 509 17.07 40.43 3.11
C VAL A 509 17.91 41.13 2.03
N LYS A 510 19.12 40.61 1.72
CA LYS A 510 19.96 41.04 0.58
C LYS A 510 19.27 40.97 -0.80
N PHE A 511 18.14 40.28 -0.91
CA PHE A 511 17.37 40.10 -2.13
C PHE A 511 16.03 40.87 -2.16
N ALA A 512 15.71 41.68 -1.15
CA ALA A 512 14.37 42.28 -1.01
C ALA A 512 13.89 43.16 -2.20
N GLU A 513 14.80 43.63 -3.07
CA GLU A 513 14.50 44.41 -4.29
C GLU A 513 14.39 43.55 -5.57
N ARG A 514 14.37 42.22 -5.45
CA ARG A 514 14.33 41.28 -6.58
C ARG A 514 12.90 40.98 -7.04
N VAL A 515 12.75 40.51 -8.27
CA VAL A 515 11.47 39.99 -8.78
C VAL A 515 11.25 38.59 -8.20
N PHE A 516 10.14 38.43 -7.49
CA PHE A 516 9.72 37.16 -6.88
C PHE A 516 8.44 36.64 -7.52
N TYR A 517 8.29 35.32 -7.50
CA TYR A 517 7.06 34.62 -7.83
C TYR A 517 6.76 33.62 -6.71
N GLU A 518 5.65 33.82 -6.00
CA GLU A 518 5.17 32.89 -4.98
C GLU A 518 4.52 31.70 -5.69
N HIS A 519 5.24 30.58 -5.77
CA HIS A 519 4.77 29.38 -6.46
C HIS A 519 3.73 28.63 -5.61
N ASN A 520 3.94 28.60 -4.30
CA ASN A 520 2.97 28.18 -3.28
C ASN A 520 3.40 28.76 -1.91
N PRO A 521 2.59 28.67 -0.84
CA PRO A 521 2.91 29.26 0.47
C PRO A 521 4.19 28.73 1.15
N THR A 522 4.87 27.73 0.59
CA THR A 522 6.13 27.16 1.09
C THR A 522 7.30 27.28 0.11
N VAL A 523 7.11 27.83 -1.10
CA VAL A 523 8.14 27.94 -2.15
C VAL A 523 8.06 29.29 -2.86
N THR A 524 9.16 30.06 -2.77
CA THR A 524 9.33 31.36 -3.42
C THR A 524 10.41 31.26 -4.48
N LEU A 525 10.07 31.56 -5.73
CA LEU A 525 11.02 31.64 -6.83
C LEU A 525 11.52 33.09 -6.96
N MET A 526 12.81 33.27 -7.23
CA MET A 526 13.43 34.57 -7.47
C MET A 526 14.06 34.62 -8.86
N ARG A 527 13.70 35.63 -9.68
CA ARG A 527 14.22 35.77 -11.05
C ARG A 527 15.74 35.99 -11.03
N THR A 528 16.51 35.15 -11.72
CA THR A 528 17.93 35.38 -11.99
C THR A 528 18.13 36.62 -12.86
N THR A 529 19.08 37.47 -12.48
CA THR A 529 19.49 38.67 -13.22
C THR A 529 20.38 38.31 -14.41
N ARG A 530 20.54 39.25 -15.33
CA ARG A 530 21.43 39.12 -16.51
C ARG A 530 22.88 38.78 -16.15
N GLU A 531 23.41 39.37 -15.08
CA GLU A 531 24.78 39.11 -14.60
C GLU A 531 24.92 37.75 -13.89
N GLU A 532 23.83 37.19 -13.35
CA GLU A 532 23.80 35.80 -12.86
C GLU A 532 23.66 34.84 -14.04
N ASN A 533 22.78 35.12 -15.02
CA ASN A 533 22.63 34.35 -16.26
C ASN A 533 23.95 34.24 -17.04
N ARG A 534 24.66 35.35 -17.21
CA ARG A 534 25.99 35.41 -17.84
C ARG A 534 27.06 34.58 -17.09
N LYS A 535 26.92 34.39 -15.77
CA LYS A 535 27.77 33.49 -14.97
C LYS A 535 27.32 32.03 -15.12
N LEU A 536 26.02 31.75 -15.09
CA LEU A 536 25.47 30.41 -15.27
C LEU A 536 25.84 29.82 -16.64
N GLY A 537 25.71 30.60 -17.72
CA GLY A 537 26.11 30.15 -19.05
C GLY A 537 27.60 29.85 -19.14
N ALA A 538 28.43 30.71 -18.53
CA ALA A 538 29.87 30.50 -18.43
C ALA A 538 30.27 29.35 -17.50
N GLU A 539 29.37 28.85 -16.65
CA GLU A 539 29.57 27.66 -15.81
C GLU A 539 29.15 26.39 -16.55
N ILE A 540 27.93 26.38 -17.11
CA ILE A 540 27.36 25.31 -17.95
C ILE A 540 28.31 24.99 -19.12
N GLY A 541 28.68 26.00 -19.91
CA GLY A 541 29.59 25.83 -21.04
C GLY A 541 30.92 25.20 -20.62
N ARG A 542 31.55 25.69 -19.54
CA ARG A 542 32.85 25.22 -19.06
C ARG A 542 32.80 23.79 -18.50
N LYS A 543 31.67 23.39 -17.90
CA LYS A 543 31.44 22.05 -17.33
C LYS A 543 31.20 20.99 -18.41
N VAL A 544 30.50 21.36 -19.49
CA VAL A 544 30.20 20.47 -20.63
C VAL A 544 31.35 20.44 -21.64
N ALA A 545 32.13 21.52 -21.80
CA ALA A 545 33.20 21.65 -22.80
C ALA A 545 34.18 20.47 -22.92
N PRO A 546 34.63 19.80 -21.83
CA PRO A 546 35.55 18.66 -21.95
C PRO A 546 34.94 17.40 -22.59
N ALA A 547 33.61 17.34 -22.77
CA ALA A 547 32.95 16.23 -23.46
C ALA A 547 33.09 16.31 -25.00
N GLY A 548 33.39 17.50 -25.55
CA GLY A 548 33.58 17.72 -26.99
C GLY A 548 32.42 17.18 -27.83
N ASN A 549 32.71 16.35 -28.83
CA ASN A 549 31.72 15.79 -29.75
C ASN A 549 30.77 14.73 -29.13
N LYS A 550 30.88 14.44 -27.83
CA LYS A 550 29.89 13.64 -27.07
C LYS A 550 28.77 14.49 -26.47
N ALA A 551 28.81 15.81 -26.63
CA ALA A 551 27.80 16.71 -26.10
C ALA A 551 27.18 17.61 -27.17
N VAL A 552 25.90 17.97 -26.95
CA VAL A 552 25.19 19.04 -27.67
C VAL A 552 24.43 19.87 -26.64
N ILE A 553 24.45 21.20 -26.77
CA ILE A 553 23.72 22.12 -25.90
C ILE A 553 22.59 22.79 -26.69
N LEU A 554 21.37 22.73 -26.17
CA LEU A 554 20.15 23.28 -26.78
C LEU A 554 19.69 24.54 -26.02
N LEU A 555 19.29 25.58 -26.75
CA LEU A 555 19.04 26.91 -26.19
C LEU A 555 17.69 27.48 -26.70
N PRO A 556 16.60 27.45 -25.89
CA PRO A 556 15.23 27.78 -26.32
C PRO A 556 14.95 29.29 -26.30
N GLU A 557 14.91 29.93 -27.47
CA GLU A 557 14.92 31.41 -27.58
C GLU A 557 13.67 32.10 -27.02
N ARG A 558 12.49 31.48 -27.08
CA ARG A 558 11.24 32.09 -26.59
C ARG A 558 10.99 31.86 -25.09
N GLY A 559 11.81 31.06 -24.41
CA GLY A 559 11.71 30.90 -22.95
C GLY A 559 12.34 29.64 -22.38
N VAL A 560 12.93 29.73 -21.19
CA VAL A 560 13.58 28.59 -20.50
C VAL A 560 12.71 27.93 -19.41
N SER A 561 11.52 28.46 -19.12
CA SER A 561 10.58 27.89 -18.13
C SER A 561 9.16 28.39 -18.38
N ALA A 562 8.15 27.65 -17.91
CA ALA A 562 6.73 28.02 -18.01
C ALA A 562 6.36 29.42 -17.42
N ILE A 563 7.26 30.07 -16.67
CA ILE A 563 7.09 31.44 -16.17
C ILE A 563 8.02 32.47 -16.83
N ASP A 564 8.99 32.03 -17.64
CA ASP A 564 9.87 32.83 -18.52
C ASP A 564 9.39 32.71 -19.98
N ALA A 565 8.18 33.19 -20.26
CA ALA A 565 7.58 33.23 -21.60
C ALA A 565 6.85 34.58 -21.79
N GLU A 566 6.55 34.99 -23.03
CA GLU A 566 5.95 36.31 -23.30
C GLU A 566 4.71 36.58 -22.42
N GLY A 567 4.76 37.67 -21.64
CA GLY A 567 3.69 38.07 -20.72
C GLY A 567 3.60 37.29 -19.40
N LYS A 568 4.48 36.30 -19.16
CA LYS A 568 4.61 35.60 -17.86
C LYS A 568 5.56 36.36 -16.91
N PRO A 569 5.52 36.10 -15.58
CA PRO A 569 6.18 36.96 -14.59
C PRO A 569 7.70 37.09 -14.69
N PHE A 570 8.40 36.10 -15.27
CA PHE A 570 9.86 36.03 -15.31
C PHE A 570 10.45 36.31 -16.71
N ASP A 571 9.66 36.75 -17.70
CA ASP A 571 10.19 37.04 -19.05
C ASP A 571 11.27 38.13 -19.07
N ASP A 572 12.52 37.75 -19.35
CA ASP A 572 13.59 38.69 -19.74
C ASP A 572 14.38 38.11 -20.93
N PRO A 573 13.98 38.43 -22.18
CA PRO A 573 14.69 38.00 -23.39
C PRO A 573 16.17 38.41 -23.42
N GLN A 574 16.55 39.47 -22.70
CA GLN A 574 17.93 39.93 -22.62
C GLN A 574 18.72 39.13 -21.57
N ALA A 575 18.08 38.61 -20.52
CA ALA A 575 18.70 37.61 -19.64
C ALA A 575 18.91 36.27 -20.36
N ARG A 576 17.92 35.81 -21.16
CA ARG A 576 18.08 34.64 -22.04
C ARG A 576 19.27 34.81 -23.00
N ASN A 577 19.37 35.95 -23.69
CA ASN A 577 20.48 36.15 -24.61
C ASN A 577 21.86 36.24 -23.91
N GLU A 578 21.97 36.86 -22.73
CA GLU A 578 23.22 36.87 -21.95
C GLU A 578 23.62 35.46 -21.47
N LEU A 579 22.66 34.65 -21.05
CA LEU A 579 22.87 33.22 -20.72
C LEU A 579 23.43 32.46 -21.93
N PHE A 580 22.73 32.54 -23.07
CA PHE A 580 23.04 31.75 -24.27
C PHE A 580 24.40 32.13 -24.84
N THR A 581 24.66 33.44 -24.93
CA THR A 581 25.93 33.98 -25.39
C THR A 581 27.09 33.58 -24.47
N ALA A 582 26.86 33.46 -23.16
CA ALA A 582 27.85 32.99 -22.21
C ALA A 582 28.10 31.46 -22.29
N VAL A 583 27.07 30.66 -22.59
CA VAL A 583 27.25 29.23 -22.91
C VAL A 583 28.14 29.07 -24.14
N GLU A 584 27.76 29.69 -25.26
CA GLU A 584 28.47 29.61 -26.55
C GLU A 584 29.94 30.03 -26.44
N GLN A 585 30.25 31.05 -25.63
CA GLN A 585 31.62 31.51 -25.39
C GLN A 585 32.48 30.56 -24.52
N ASN A 586 31.87 29.62 -23.80
CA ASN A 586 32.58 28.74 -22.85
C ASN A 586 32.46 27.23 -23.17
N ALA A 587 31.62 26.84 -24.13
CA ALA A 587 31.37 25.46 -24.54
C ALA A 587 32.53 24.77 -25.32
N GLY A 588 33.53 25.53 -25.78
CA GLY A 588 34.71 24.97 -26.45
C GLY A 588 34.40 24.42 -27.84
N GLU A 589 34.53 23.10 -28.01
CA GLU A 589 34.22 22.38 -29.27
C GLU A 589 32.83 21.70 -29.25
N VAL A 590 32.07 21.84 -28.16
CA VAL A 590 30.70 21.31 -28.02
C VAL A 590 29.74 22.10 -28.91
N GLU A 591 28.82 21.41 -29.59
CA GLU A 591 27.85 22.08 -30.47
C GLU A 591 26.75 22.80 -29.66
N CYS A 592 26.57 24.10 -29.88
CA CYS A 592 25.45 24.87 -29.31
C CYS A 592 24.41 25.18 -30.38
N ARG A 593 23.15 24.79 -30.17
CA ARG A 593 22.01 25.04 -31.06
C ARG A 593 20.99 25.96 -30.39
N ARG A 594 20.90 27.20 -30.85
CA ARG A 594 19.74 28.07 -30.57
C ARG A 594 18.54 27.59 -31.37
N ILE A 595 17.37 27.59 -30.75
CA ILE A 595 16.14 27.09 -31.37
C ILE A 595 14.97 28.05 -31.10
N ASP A 596 14.29 28.47 -32.17
CA ASP A 596 13.12 29.35 -32.12
C ASP A 596 11.84 28.62 -31.68
N ALA A 597 11.77 28.30 -30.39
CA ALA A 597 10.53 28.14 -29.61
C ALA A 597 10.80 28.33 -28.10
N HIS A 598 9.81 28.06 -27.24
CA HIS A 598 9.97 28.01 -25.80
C HIS A 598 10.25 26.54 -25.38
N ILE A 599 10.73 26.29 -24.15
CA ILE A 599 11.24 24.95 -23.77
C ILE A 599 10.18 23.84 -23.72
N ASN A 600 8.91 24.16 -23.43
CA ASN A 600 7.90 23.16 -23.02
C ASN A 600 6.96 22.67 -24.11
N ASP A 601 6.68 23.53 -25.07
CA ASP A 601 5.41 23.52 -25.78
C ASP A 601 5.30 22.34 -26.76
N GLU A 602 4.08 21.91 -27.08
CA GLU A 602 3.87 20.51 -27.51
C GLU A 602 4.36 20.16 -28.92
N LEU A 603 4.62 18.87 -29.09
CA LEU A 603 4.78 18.16 -30.37
C LEU A 603 3.38 17.75 -30.86
N GLN A 604 3.02 17.96 -32.12
CA GLN A 604 1.69 17.56 -32.59
C GLN A 604 1.41 16.04 -32.41
N GLY A 605 0.13 15.73 -32.21
CA GLY A 605 -0.36 14.47 -31.61
C GLY A 605 0.01 13.21 -32.38
N MET A 606 0.06 12.09 -31.65
CA MET A 606 0.33 10.76 -32.21
C MET A 606 -0.53 9.71 -31.50
N SER A 607 -1.56 9.22 -32.20
CA SER A 607 -2.03 7.85 -32.01
C SER A 607 -0.88 6.86 -32.22
N LEU A 608 -0.99 5.65 -31.66
CA LEU A 608 -0.01 4.55 -31.80
C LEU A 608 0.35 4.27 -33.28
N PHE A 609 -0.57 4.54 -34.19
CA PHE A 609 -0.33 4.54 -35.63
C PHE A 609 -0.99 5.80 -36.23
N SER A 610 -0.20 6.70 -36.83
CA SER A 610 -0.73 7.81 -37.63
C SER A 610 -1.58 7.27 -38.77
N ARG A 611 -2.71 7.91 -39.06
CA ARG A 611 -3.65 7.48 -40.10
C ARG A 611 -3.01 7.30 -41.48
N GLU A 612 -2.08 8.18 -41.87
CA GLU A 612 -1.30 8.03 -43.11
C GLU A 612 -0.53 6.70 -43.17
N ALA A 613 0.13 6.29 -42.08
CA ALA A 613 0.86 5.03 -42.02
C ALA A 613 -0.06 3.81 -42.15
N ILE A 614 -1.23 3.83 -41.50
CA ILE A 614 -2.23 2.76 -41.63
C ILE A 614 -2.72 2.67 -43.09
N LEU A 615 -3.12 3.80 -43.67
CA LEU A 615 -3.59 3.86 -45.06
C LEU A 615 -2.51 3.41 -46.04
N THR A 616 -1.24 3.70 -45.78
CA THR A 616 -0.10 3.25 -46.58
C THR A 616 0.07 1.73 -46.51
N ASN A 617 0.03 1.14 -45.32
CA ASN A 617 0.12 -0.31 -45.13
C ASN A 617 -1.04 -1.05 -45.79
N LEU A 618 -2.27 -0.55 -45.64
CA LEU A 618 -3.46 -1.10 -46.30
C LEU A 618 -3.34 -1.02 -47.84
N LYS A 619 -2.93 0.13 -48.39
CA LYS A 619 -2.68 0.30 -49.84
C LYS A 619 -1.60 -0.66 -50.34
N ALA A 620 -0.53 -0.90 -49.57
CA ALA A 620 0.50 -1.87 -49.91
C ALA A 620 -0.02 -3.32 -49.89
N LYS A 621 -0.88 -3.69 -48.94
CA LYS A 621 -1.52 -5.02 -48.90
C LYS A 621 -2.41 -5.27 -50.13
N LEU A 622 -3.16 -4.26 -50.57
CA LEU A 622 -3.96 -4.32 -51.79
C LEU A 622 -3.10 -4.42 -53.06
N GLN A 623 -1.98 -3.67 -53.14
CA GLN A 623 -1.03 -3.79 -54.24
C GLN A 623 -0.37 -5.18 -54.30
N ALA A 624 -0.23 -5.86 -53.16
CA ALA A 624 0.21 -7.26 -53.07
C ALA A 624 -0.91 -8.29 -53.37
N GLY A 625 -2.11 -7.85 -53.78
CA GLY A 625 -3.22 -8.72 -54.15
C GLY A 625 -3.88 -9.45 -52.98
N LYS A 626 -3.71 -8.98 -51.74
CA LYS A 626 -4.34 -9.54 -50.53
C LYS A 626 -5.54 -8.68 -50.10
N PRO A 627 -6.66 -9.26 -49.65
CA PRO A 627 -7.78 -8.50 -49.10
C PRO A 627 -7.43 -7.87 -47.74
N ILE A 628 -8.13 -6.79 -47.40
CA ILE A 628 -8.13 -6.20 -46.06
C ILE A 628 -9.14 -6.95 -45.17
N ILE A 629 -8.72 -7.34 -43.97
CA ILE A 629 -9.56 -8.02 -42.97
C ILE A 629 -9.61 -7.13 -41.73
N GLY A 630 -10.77 -6.51 -41.48
CA GLY A 630 -11.06 -5.86 -40.21
C GLY A 630 -11.87 -6.79 -39.29
N GLY A 631 -11.77 -6.61 -37.97
CA GLY A 631 -12.44 -7.47 -36.99
C GLY A 631 -13.00 -6.75 -35.77
N GLY A 632 -14.11 -7.25 -35.23
CA GLY A 632 -14.67 -6.80 -33.96
C GLY A 632 -14.16 -7.64 -32.78
N ALA A 633 -13.65 -7.00 -31.74
CA ALA A 633 -13.22 -7.66 -30.51
C ALA A 633 -13.98 -7.15 -29.27
N GLY A 634 -14.61 -8.08 -28.56
CA GLY A 634 -15.38 -7.86 -27.33
C GLY A 634 -14.60 -8.08 -26.04
N THR A 635 -13.37 -8.61 -26.14
CA THR A 635 -12.47 -8.88 -25.00
C THR A 635 -11.01 -8.75 -25.43
N GLY A 636 -10.10 -8.53 -24.47
CA GLY A 636 -8.65 -8.56 -24.72
C GLY A 636 -8.15 -9.87 -25.34
N ILE A 637 -8.74 -11.02 -25.01
CA ILE A 637 -8.36 -12.31 -25.63
C ILE A 637 -8.87 -12.45 -27.07
N SER A 638 -10.07 -11.94 -27.40
CA SER A 638 -10.54 -11.83 -28.79
C SER A 638 -9.53 -11.02 -29.62
N ALA A 639 -9.13 -9.85 -29.12
CA ALA A 639 -8.23 -8.94 -29.80
C ALA A 639 -6.82 -9.53 -30.00
N LYS A 640 -6.22 -10.10 -28.94
CA LYS A 640 -4.89 -10.71 -28.99
C LYS A 640 -4.82 -11.92 -29.93
N LEU A 641 -5.87 -12.73 -29.99
CA LEU A 641 -5.92 -13.89 -30.91
C LEU A 641 -6.17 -13.46 -32.37
N ALA A 642 -6.88 -12.35 -32.59
CA ALA A 642 -7.07 -11.78 -33.92
C ALA A 642 -5.79 -11.11 -34.45
N GLU A 643 -5.05 -10.37 -33.62
CA GLU A 643 -3.71 -9.86 -33.96
C GLU A 643 -2.74 -11.01 -34.30
N ALA A 644 -2.74 -12.09 -33.51
CA ALA A 644 -1.98 -13.30 -33.81
C ALA A 644 -2.45 -14.09 -35.05
N GLY A 645 -3.50 -13.61 -35.74
CA GLY A 645 -4.01 -14.11 -37.02
C GLY A 645 -3.77 -13.16 -38.20
N ASP A 646 -2.83 -12.21 -38.09
CA ASP A 646 -2.49 -11.20 -39.11
C ASP A 646 -3.68 -10.30 -39.54
N ILE A 647 -4.55 -9.92 -38.58
CA ILE A 647 -5.68 -9.01 -38.84
C ILE A 647 -5.22 -7.55 -39.03
N ASP A 648 -5.79 -6.85 -40.01
CA ASP A 648 -5.32 -5.51 -40.40
C ASP A 648 -5.82 -4.40 -39.49
N LEU A 649 -7.03 -4.55 -38.97
CA LEU A 649 -7.74 -3.53 -38.19
C LEU A 649 -8.62 -4.22 -37.14
N LEU A 650 -8.64 -3.68 -35.93
CA LEU A 650 -9.56 -4.08 -34.87
C LEU A 650 -10.52 -2.94 -34.52
N VAL A 651 -11.75 -3.27 -34.13
CA VAL A 651 -12.67 -2.33 -33.50
C VAL A 651 -13.28 -2.94 -32.25
N ILE A 652 -13.49 -2.12 -31.22
CA ILE A 652 -14.10 -2.55 -29.96
C ILE A 652 -15.26 -1.64 -29.58
N TYR A 653 -16.34 -2.24 -29.07
CA TYR A 653 -17.57 -1.54 -28.67
C TYR A 653 -18.48 -2.45 -27.84
N ASN A 654 -19.53 -1.87 -27.23
CA ASN A 654 -20.44 -2.54 -26.31
C ASN A 654 -21.04 -3.88 -26.83
N SER A 655 -21.53 -3.95 -28.08
CA SER A 655 -22.02 -5.20 -28.66
C SER A 655 -20.96 -6.29 -28.83
N GLY A 656 -19.66 -5.96 -28.85
CA GLY A 656 -18.58 -6.96 -28.74
C GLY A 656 -18.57 -7.58 -27.34
N ARG A 657 -18.44 -6.74 -26.31
CA ARG A 657 -18.47 -7.16 -24.89
C ARG A 657 -19.75 -7.95 -24.58
N PHE A 658 -20.90 -7.53 -25.11
CA PHE A 658 -22.18 -8.22 -24.94
C PHE A 658 -22.29 -9.55 -25.71
N ARG A 659 -21.74 -9.67 -26.93
CA ARG A 659 -21.64 -10.97 -27.63
C ARG A 659 -20.83 -11.97 -26.81
N MET A 660 -19.67 -11.55 -26.31
CA MET A 660 -18.79 -12.41 -25.51
C MET A 660 -19.35 -12.69 -24.11
N GLY A 661 -20.21 -11.81 -23.58
CA GLY A 661 -21.07 -12.05 -22.42
C GLY A 661 -22.30 -12.94 -22.70
N GLY A 662 -22.44 -13.51 -23.90
CA GLY A 662 -23.54 -14.41 -24.28
C GLY A 662 -24.87 -13.69 -24.51
N ARG A 663 -24.88 -12.57 -25.23
CA ARG A 663 -26.09 -11.83 -25.65
C ARG A 663 -26.10 -11.60 -27.16
N GLY A 664 -27.26 -11.28 -27.73
CA GLY A 664 -27.42 -10.97 -29.16
C GLY A 664 -26.83 -9.60 -29.53
N SER A 665 -26.36 -9.44 -30.78
CA SER A 665 -25.65 -8.23 -31.24
C SER A 665 -26.44 -6.92 -31.12
N LEU A 666 -27.78 -6.95 -31.07
CA LEU A 666 -28.61 -5.76 -30.86
C LEU A 666 -28.60 -5.25 -29.41
N ALA A 667 -28.06 -6.00 -28.44
CA ALA A 667 -28.02 -5.57 -27.03
C ALA A 667 -27.29 -4.23 -26.83
N GLY A 668 -26.33 -3.88 -27.70
CA GLY A 668 -25.64 -2.59 -27.67
C GLY A 668 -26.43 -1.40 -28.21
N LEU A 669 -27.57 -1.63 -28.89
CA LEU A 669 -28.49 -0.58 -29.33
C LEU A 669 -29.63 -0.32 -28.32
N MET A 670 -29.74 -1.17 -27.29
CA MET A 670 -30.72 -1.05 -26.21
C MET A 670 -30.14 -0.26 -25.04
N PRO A 671 -30.96 0.37 -24.17
CA PRO A 671 -30.50 1.12 -23.00
C PRO A 671 -30.06 0.17 -21.85
N TYR A 672 -29.06 -0.67 -22.13
CA TYR A 672 -28.43 -1.58 -21.16
C TYR A 672 -27.07 -1.06 -20.64
N GLY A 673 -26.60 0.08 -21.16
CA GLY A 673 -25.40 0.77 -20.70
C GLY A 673 -24.97 1.86 -21.68
N ASP A 674 -24.20 2.83 -21.21
CA ASP A 674 -23.57 3.86 -22.05
C ASP A 674 -22.54 3.20 -22.98
N ALA A 675 -22.78 3.28 -24.29
CA ALA A 675 -21.88 2.71 -25.29
C ALA A 675 -20.52 3.43 -25.37
N ASN A 676 -20.51 4.75 -25.21
CA ASN A 676 -19.32 5.60 -25.25
C ASN A 676 -18.48 5.41 -23.99
N GLY A 677 -19.11 5.29 -22.82
CA GLY A 677 -18.43 4.86 -21.59
C GLY A 677 -17.84 3.44 -21.70
N ILE A 678 -18.63 2.49 -22.21
CA ILE A 678 -18.21 1.09 -22.35
C ILE A 678 -16.99 0.93 -23.26
N VAL A 679 -16.89 1.65 -24.39
CA VAL A 679 -15.71 1.54 -25.28
C VAL A 679 -14.43 2.06 -24.61
N MET A 680 -14.53 3.10 -23.78
CA MET A 680 -13.38 3.62 -23.03
C MET A 680 -12.96 2.69 -21.88
N ASP A 681 -13.91 1.98 -21.25
CA ASP A 681 -13.56 0.87 -20.34
C ASP A 681 -12.87 -0.28 -21.08
N MET A 682 -13.37 -0.66 -22.26
CA MET A 682 -12.80 -1.75 -23.07
C MET A 682 -11.38 -1.43 -23.56
N ALA A 683 -11.04 -0.15 -23.75
CA ALA A 683 -9.69 0.28 -24.10
C ALA A 683 -8.63 -0.31 -23.15
N ARG A 684 -8.93 -0.34 -21.84
CA ARG A 684 -8.04 -0.87 -20.79
C ARG A 684 -7.86 -2.39 -20.86
N GLU A 685 -8.82 -3.13 -21.44
CA GLU A 685 -8.72 -4.57 -21.67
C GLU A 685 -7.94 -4.92 -22.95
N VAL A 686 -7.95 -4.03 -23.95
CA VAL A 686 -7.54 -4.35 -25.33
C VAL A 686 -6.26 -3.66 -25.75
N LEU A 687 -6.14 -2.33 -25.58
CA LEU A 687 -4.96 -1.58 -26.03
C LEU A 687 -3.64 -2.09 -25.40
N PRO A 688 -3.60 -2.56 -24.12
CA PRO A 688 -2.37 -3.12 -23.57
C PRO A 688 -1.95 -4.48 -24.16
N VAL A 689 -2.85 -5.23 -24.81
CA VAL A 689 -2.60 -6.61 -25.28
C VAL A 689 -2.49 -6.77 -26.80
N VAL A 690 -2.89 -5.73 -27.56
CA VAL A 690 -2.62 -5.56 -28.99
C VAL A 690 -1.34 -4.72 -29.14
N LYS A 691 -0.43 -5.08 -30.04
CA LYS A 691 0.92 -4.49 -30.14
C LYS A 691 1.27 -3.84 -31.48
N HIS A 692 0.62 -4.25 -32.56
CA HIS A 692 0.97 -3.84 -33.93
C HIS A 692 -0.23 -3.72 -34.88
N THR A 693 -1.41 -4.25 -34.52
CA THR A 693 -2.67 -3.95 -35.21
C THR A 693 -3.30 -2.64 -34.71
N PRO A 694 -3.71 -1.70 -35.58
CA PRO A 694 -4.50 -0.53 -35.20
C PRO A 694 -5.87 -0.91 -34.59
N VAL A 695 -6.22 -0.26 -33.47
CA VAL A 695 -7.49 -0.50 -32.76
C VAL A 695 -8.37 0.75 -32.82
N LEU A 696 -9.63 0.59 -33.17
CA LEU A 696 -10.63 1.65 -33.34
C LEU A 696 -11.72 1.57 -32.27
N ALA A 697 -12.26 2.72 -31.89
CA ALA A 697 -13.40 2.82 -31.00
C ALA A 697 -14.72 2.81 -31.80
N GLY A 698 -15.68 1.95 -31.43
CA GLY A 698 -17.07 2.18 -31.82
C GLY A 698 -17.66 3.30 -30.97
N VAL A 699 -18.02 4.40 -31.62
CA VAL A 699 -18.58 5.61 -31.03
C VAL A 699 -20.07 5.70 -31.35
N CYS A 700 -20.90 5.94 -30.34
CA CYS A 700 -22.31 6.26 -30.51
C CYS A 700 -22.44 7.73 -30.95
N GLY A 701 -22.51 7.96 -32.27
CA GLY A 701 -22.54 9.31 -32.85
C GLY A 701 -23.77 10.15 -32.49
N THR A 702 -24.86 9.51 -32.07
CA THR A 702 -26.13 10.15 -31.69
C THR A 702 -26.28 10.39 -30.18
N ASP A 703 -25.25 10.16 -29.37
CA ASP A 703 -25.31 10.30 -27.91
C ASP A 703 -25.52 11.78 -27.49
N PRO A 704 -26.70 12.14 -26.93
CA PRO A 704 -27.03 13.53 -26.62
C PRO A 704 -26.28 14.08 -25.41
N PHE A 705 -25.55 13.24 -24.67
CA PHE A 705 -24.82 13.63 -23.46
C PHE A 705 -23.32 13.86 -23.71
N ARG A 706 -22.84 13.68 -24.95
CA ARG A 706 -21.41 13.82 -25.31
C ARG A 706 -21.16 15.04 -26.21
N VAL A 707 -20.26 15.92 -25.77
CA VAL A 707 -19.68 16.94 -26.65
C VAL A 707 -18.70 16.23 -27.59
N MET A 708 -19.18 15.79 -28.75
CA MET A 708 -18.49 14.81 -29.60
C MET A 708 -17.03 15.16 -29.92
N LYS A 709 -16.71 16.44 -30.21
CA LYS A 709 -15.32 16.88 -30.44
C LYS A 709 -14.39 16.67 -29.24
N LEU A 710 -14.90 16.84 -28.01
CA LEU A 710 -14.11 16.58 -26.79
C LEU A 710 -13.96 15.08 -26.53
N PHE A 711 -15.02 14.29 -26.80
CA PHE A 711 -14.97 12.84 -26.67
C PHE A 711 -14.04 12.19 -27.69
N LEU A 712 -14.05 12.64 -28.95
CA LEU A 712 -13.07 12.20 -29.96
C LEU A 712 -11.62 12.55 -29.56
N ALA A 713 -11.40 13.69 -28.90
CA ALA A 713 -10.10 14.04 -28.34
C ALA A 713 -9.72 13.19 -27.11
N GLU A 714 -10.68 12.55 -26.44
CA GLU A 714 -10.44 11.58 -25.36
C GLU A 714 -10.11 10.20 -25.94
N VAL A 715 -10.82 9.78 -27.00
CA VAL A 715 -10.57 8.56 -27.77
C VAL A 715 -9.15 8.55 -28.36
N ASP A 716 -8.72 9.64 -29.00
CA ASP A 716 -7.35 9.80 -29.51
C ASP A 716 -6.31 9.68 -28.37
N ARG A 717 -6.45 10.48 -27.31
CA ARG A 717 -5.56 10.44 -26.13
C ARG A 717 -5.57 9.11 -25.37
N CYS A 718 -6.58 8.27 -25.55
CA CYS A 718 -6.62 6.92 -24.99
C CYS A 718 -5.73 5.93 -25.77
N GLY A 719 -5.30 6.28 -26.98
CA GLY A 719 -4.44 5.47 -27.85
C GLY A 719 -5.19 4.72 -28.96
N PHE A 720 -6.47 5.03 -29.20
CA PHE A 720 -7.18 4.50 -30.37
C PHE A 720 -6.61 5.11 -31.67
N SER A 721 -6.63 4.33 -32.74
CA SER A 721 -6.16 4.72 -34.08
C SER A 721 -7.25 5.24 -35.00
N GLY A 722 -8.50 5.23 -34.53
CA GLY A 722 -9.65 5.59 -35.36
C GLY A 722 -10.99 5.32 -34.69
N VAL A 723 -12.06 5.58 -35.45
CA VAL A 723 -13.44 5.41 -35.00
C VAL A 723 -14.35 4.77 -36.05
N GLN A 724 -15.43 4.17 -35.56
CA GLN A 724 -16.55 3.62 -36.29
C GLN A 724 -17.85 4.12 -35.66
N ASN A 725 -18.88 4.44 -36.44
CA ASN A 725 -20.23 4.69 -35.92
C ASN A 725 -20.87 3.38 -35.44
N PHE A 726 -20.66 3.04 -34.16
CA PHE A 726 -21.34 1.92 -33.52
C PHE A 726 -21.48 2.16 -32.01
N PRO A 727 -22.68 2.07 -31.41
CA PRO A 727 -23.98 1.81 -32.03
C PRO A 727 -24.38 2.82 -33.11
N THR A 728 -25.22 2.38 -34.04
CA THR A 728 -25.70 3.18 -35.18
C THR A 728 -27.21 3.02 -35.35
N VAL A 729 -27.91 4.12 -35.59
CA VAL A 729 -29.35 4.12 -35.92
C VAL A 729 -29.61 3.56 -37.32
N GLY A 730 -28.56 3.35 -38.13
CA GLY A 730 -28.63 2.66 -39.42
C GLY A 730 -29.15 1.21 -39.34
N LEU A 731 -28.98 0.55 -38.19
CA LEU A 731 -29.55 -0.77 -37.88
C LEU A 731 -31.02 -0.73 -37.41
N ILE A 732 -31.62 0.46 -37.28
CA ILE A 732 -33.00 0.67 -36.85
C ILE A 732 -33.83 1.13 -38.06
N ASP A 733 -35.06 0.61 -38.19
CA ASP A 733 -35.98 0.90 -39.29
C ASP A 733 -37.39 1.31 -38.83
N GLY A 734 -38.31 1.39 -39.80
CA GLY A 734 -39.73 1.68 -39.57
C GLY A 734 -40.01 3.04 -38.91
N THR A 735 -41.16 3.13 -38.24
CA THR A 735 -41.59 4.34 -37.51
C THR A 735 -40.64 4.71 -36.37
N PHE A 736 -39.94 3.73 -35.78
CA PHE A 736 -39.01 4.02 -34.69
C PHE A 736 -37.78 4.78 -35.22
N ARG A 737 -37.18 4.36 -36.34
CA ARG A 737 -36.13 5.12 -37.03
C ARG A 737 -36.59 6.53 -37.41
N ALA A 738 -37.79 6.67 -37.98
CA ALA A 738 -38.33 7.98 -38.34
C ALA A 738 -38.41 8.91 -37.12
N ASN A 739 -38.91 8.43 -35.98
CA ASN A 739 -38.95 9.19 -34.74
C ASN A 739 -37.56 9.58 -34.23
N LEU A 740 -36.54 8.70 -34.34
CA LEU A 740 -35.16 9.01 -33.93
C LEU A 740 -34.56 10.12 -34.80
N GLU A 741 -34.71 10.04 -36.12
CA GLU A 741 -34.27 11.09 -37.06
C GLU A 741 -34.97 12.44 -36.77
N GLU A 742 -36.28 12.42 -36.49
CA GLU A 742 -37.08 13.63 -36.17
C GLU A 742 -36.79 14.22 -34.78
N THR A 743 -36.25 13.44 -33.83
CA THR A 743 -36.00 13.88 -32.43
C THR A 743 -34.54 14.15 -32.09
N GLY A 744 -33.65 14.18 -33.09
CA GLY A 744 -32.25 14.54 -32.90
C GLY A 744 -31.32 13.37 -32.58
N MET A 745 -31.72 12.14 -32.89
CA MET A 745 -30.88 10.93 -32.90
C MET A 745 -30.75 10.43 -34.35
N SER A 746 -30.31 11.33 -35.24
CA SER A 746 -30.25 11.12 -36.68
C SER A 746 -28.94 10.49 -37.15
N PHE A 747 -28.96 9.72 -38.23
CA PHE A 747 -27.73 9.23 -38.87
C PHE A 747 -26.84 10.39 -39.35
N GLY A 748 -27.40 11.58 -39.57
CA GLY A 748 -26.64 12.80 -39.82
C GLY A 748 -25.61 13.14 -38.73
N LEU A 749 -25.92 12.87 -37.45
CA LEU A 749 -24.96 13.07 -36.36
C LEU A 749 -23.81 12.06 -36.40
N GLU A 750 -24.05 10.84 -36.89
CA GLU A 750 -22.99 9.86 -37.13
C GLU A 750 -22.06 10.30 -38.27
N VAL A 751 -22.61 10.88 -39.34
CA VAL A 751 -21.85 11.48 -40.45
C VAL A 751 -21.02 12.68 -39.95
N ASP A 752 -21.58 13.52 -39.08
CA ASP A 752 -20.87 14.66 -38.49
C ASP A 752 -19.79 14.23 -37.49
N MET A 753 -20.02 13.16 -36.71
CA MET A 753 -19.00 12.53 -35.85
C MET A 753 -17.82 12.01 -36.68
N ILE A 754 -18.08 11.31 -37.78
CA ILE A 754 -17.05 10.82 -38.69
C ILE A 754 -16.26 11.98 -39.32
N ARG A 755 -16.91 13.09 -39.67
CA ARG A 755 -16.20 14.28 -40.19
C ARG A 755 -15.29 14.89 -39.15
N MET A 756 -15.76 15.06 -37.90
CA MET A 756 -14.93 15.57 -36.81
C MET A 756 -13.73 14.65 -36.53
N ALA A 757 -13.89 13.33 -36.62
CA ALA A 757 -12.79 12.39 -36.46
C ALA A 757 -11.76 12.48 -37.61
N HIS A 758 -12.21 12.58 -38.85
CA HIS A 758 -11.34 12.81 -40.02
C HIS A 758 -10.56 14.14 -39.91
N GLU A 759 -11.22 15.22 -39.48
CA GLU A 759 -10.60 16.53 -39.22
C GLU A 759 -9.60 16.51 -38.06
N MET A 760 -9.59 15.44 -37.25
CA MET A 760 -8.67 15.19 -36.13
C MET A 760 -7.64 14.08 -36.45
N ASP A 761 -7.50 13.71 -37.72
CA ASP A 761 -6.64 12.64 -38.25
C ASP A 761 -6.82 11.23 -37.64
N LEU A 762 -7.98 10.95 -37.05
CA LEU A 762 -8.38 9.60 -36.66
C LEU A 762 -8.82 8.80 -37.90
N LEU A 763 -8.41 7.54 -38.03
CA LEU A 763 -8.87 6.66 -39.11
C LEU A 763 -10.38 6.45 -39.02
N THR A 764 -11.10 6.58 -40.13
CA THR A 764 -12.57 6.54 -40.14
C THR A 764 -13.12 5.34 -40.89
N THR A 765 -13.76 4.41 -40.18
CA THR A 765 -14.28 3.15 -40.77
C THR A 765 -15.79 2.95 -40.56
N PRO A 766 -16.66 3.84 -41.09
CA PRO A 766 -18.09 3.81 -40.79
C PRO A 766 -18.90 2.74 -41.54
N TYR A 767 -19.99 2.31 -40.88
CA TYR A 767 -21.08 1.59 -41.53
C TYR A 767 -22.01 2.53 -42.29
N ALA A 768 -22.55 2.04 -43.42
CA ALA A 768 -23.69 2.61 -44.13
C ALA A 768 -24.62 1.50 -44.62
N PHE A 769 -25.91 1.80 -44.77
CA PHE A 769 -26.96 0.82 -45.06
C PHE A 769 -27.67 1.07 -46.39
N ASN A 770 -27.51 2.26 -46.97
CA ASN A 770 -28.01 2.63 -48.30
C ASN A 770 -27.04 3.56 -49.07
N PRO A 771 -27.22 3.75 -50.40
CA PRO A 771 -26.33 4.56 -51.24
C PRO A 771 -26.20 6.04 -50.83
N ASP A 772 -27.22 6.64 -50.23
CA ASP A 772 -27.18 8.06 -49.84
C ASP A 772 -26.39 8.23 -48.54
N GLU A 773 -26.56 7.33 -47.56
CA GLU A 773 -25.69 7.22 -46.37
C GLU A 773 -24.22 6.95 -46.76
N ALA A 774 -23.99 6.09 -47.76
CA ALA A 774 -22.65 5.79 -48.28
C ALA A 774 -21.97 7.01 -48.92
N ALA A 775 -22.73 7.80 -49.71
CA ALA A 775 -22.26 9.05 -50.28
C ALA A 775 -22.01 10.12 -49.19
N ALA A 776 -22.86 10.18 -48.16
CA ALA A 776 -22.70 11.11 -47.04
C ALA A 776 -21.44 10.81 -46.21
N MET A 777 -21.18 9.53 -45.88
CA MET A 777 -19.97 9.10 -45.18
C MET A 777 -18.70 9.38 -46.01
N ALA A 778 -18.72 9.09 -47.32
CA ALA A 778 -17.62 9.46 -48.20
C ALA A 778 -17.39 10.99 -48.26
N GLY A 779 -18.47 11.79 -48.21
CA GLY A 779 -18.40 13.25 -48.14
C GLY A 779 -18.00 13.82 -46.78
N ALA A 780 -18.10 13.04 -45.70
CA ALA A 780 -17.50 13.31 -44.40
C ALA A 780 -16.01 12.93 -44.35
N GLY A 781 -15.46 12.36 -45.42
CA GLY A 781 -14.06 11.97 -45.51
C GLY A 781 -13.75 10.56 -45.03
N ALA A 782 -14.76 9.68 -44.89
CA ALA A 782 -14.55 8.28 -44.52
C ALA A 782 -13.40 7.62 -45.30
N ASP A 783 -12.48 6.98 -44.59
CA ASP A 783 -11.33 6.28 -45.17
C ASP A 783 -11.72 4.91 -45.72
N ILE A 784 -12.56 4.19 -44.97
CA ILE A 784 -13.03 2.84 -45.29
C ILE A 784 -14.54 2.75 -45.05
N LEU A 785 -15.33 2.68 -46.12
CA LEU A 785 -16.76 2.44 -45.98
C LEU A 785 -17.05 0.95 -45.74
N ILE A 786 -18.00 0.65 -44.86
CA ILE A 786 -18.45 -0.72 -44.60
C ILE A 786 -19.96 -0.84 -44.89
N PRO A 787 -20.36 -1.17 -46.13
CA PRO A 787 -21.74 -1.50 -46.48
C PRO A 787 -22.29 -2.67 -45.63
N HIS A 788 -23.24 -2.37 -44.75
CA HIS A 788 -23.70 -3.28 -43.71
C HIS A 788 -25.05 -3.92 -44.08
N MET A 789 -25.05 -5.25 -44.29
CA MET A 789 -26.20 -6.02 -44.77
C MET A 789 -27.18 -6.45 -43.65
N GLY A 790 -27.22 -5.71 -42.54
CA GLY A 790 -27.96 -6.11 -41.33
C GLY A 790 -27.26 -7.20 -40.50
N LEU A 791 -28.00 -7.85 -39.60
CA LEU A 791 -27.47 -8.80 -38.61
C LEU A 791 -26.95 -10.10 -39.21
N THR A 792 -25.85 -10.63 -38.66
CA THR A 792 -25.30 -11.95 -39.01
C THR A 792 -26.28 -13.07 -38.62
N THR A 793 -26.55 -13.99 -39.55
CA THR A 793 -27.61 -15.01 -39.42
C THR A 793 -27.14 -16.35 -38.83
N LYS A 794 -25.83 -16.63 -38.84
CA LYS A 794 -25.22 -17.86 -38.29
C LYS A 794 -24.91 -17.73 -36.77
N GLY A 795 -24.77 -18.87 -36.08
CA GLY A 795 -24.41 -18.97 -34.66
C GLY A 795 -25.59 -19.26 -33.71
N SER A 796 -25.30 -19.50 -32.43
CA SER A 796 -26.30 -19.86 -31.41
C SER A 796 -27.37 -18.78 -31.14
N ILE A 797 -27.06 -17.52 -31.44
CA ILE A 797 -27.95 -16.36 -31.32
C ILE A 797 -27.87 -15.55 -32.64
N GLY A 798 -28.22 -16.18 -33.76
CA GLY A 798 -28.32 -15.56 -35.09
C GLY A 798 -29.71 -14.97 -35.38
N ALA A 799 -29.81 -14.12 -36.41
CA ALA A 799 -31.09 -13.61 -36.90
C ALA A 799 -31.69 -14.51 -38.00
N GLU A 800 -33.00 -14.78 -37.95
CA GLU A 800 -33.69 -15.63 -38.94
C GLU A 800 -34.05 -14.87 -40.24
N THR A 801 -34.16 -13.55 -40.18
CA THR A 801 -34.51 -12.69 -41.34
C THR A 801 -33.25 -12.35 -42.14
N ALA A 802 -33.13 -12.87 -43.36
CA ALA A 802 -31.92 -12.80 -44.18
C ALA A 802 -32.16 -12.23 -45.58
N LEU A 803 -31.22 -11.42 -46.06
CA LEU A 803 -31.00 -11.22 -47.50
C LEU A 803 -30.27 -12.43 -48.10
N THR A 804 -30.43 -12.68 -49.39
CA THR A 804 -29.55 -13.62 -50.12
C THR A 804 -28.18 -12.99 -50.40
N LEU A 805 -27.14 -13.82 -50.57
CA LEU A 805 -25.80 -13.33 -50.94
C LEU A 805 -25.80 -12.55 -52.28
N GLU A 806 -26.67 -12.92 -53.23
CA GLU A 806 -26.84 -12.21 -54.50
C GLU A 806 -27.45 -10.80 -54.32
N GLU A 807 -28.41 -10.65 -53.40
CA GLU A 807 -28.96 -9.33 -53.03
C GLU A 807 -27.96 -8.51 -52.24
N SER A 808 -27.18 -9.13 -51.34
CA SER A 808 -26.11 -8.48 -50.61
C SER A 808 -25.04 -7.94 -51.56
N ALA A 809 -24.55 -8.72 -52.52
CA ALA A 809 -23.58 -8.26 -53.53
C ALA A 809 -24.09 -7.01 -54.28
N LYS A 810 -25.35 -7.02 -54.73
CA LYS A 810 -25.98 -5.88 -55.42
C LYS A 810 -26.08 -4.63 -54.55
N ARG A 811 -26.41 -4.77 -53.26
CA ARG A 811 -26.49 -3.64 -52.30
C ARG A 811 -25.10 -3.10 -51.93
N VAL A 812 -24.13 -3.98 -51.73
CA VAL A 812 -22.72 -3.64 -51.49
C VAL A 812 -22.16 -2.85 -52.68
N GLN A 813 -22.38 -3.29 -53.92
CA GLN A 813 -21.99 -2.56 -55.13
C GLN A 813 -22.65 -1.17 -55.20
N ALA A 814 -23.96 -1.08 -54.98
CA ALA A 814 -24.68 0.19 -55.06
C ALA A 814 -24.19 1.24 -54.04
N MET A 815 -23.70 0.81 -52.88
CA MET A 815 -23.04 1.69 -51.89
C MET A 815 -21.60 2.03 -52.27
N HIS A 816 -20.82 1.07 -52.73
CA HIS A 816 -19.48 1.32 -53.29
C HIS A 816 -19.53 2.38 -54.40
N ASP A 817 -20.43 2.22 -55.37
CA ASP A 817 -20.57 3.12 -56.52
C ASP A 817 -21.09 4.51 -56.12
N ALA A 818 -21.75 4.64 -54.97
CA ALA A 818 -22.13 5.93 -54.40
C ALA A 818 -20.96 6.62 -53.69
N ALA A 819 -20.21 5.88 -52.88
CA ALA A 819 -19.02 6.38 -52.21
C ALA A 819 -17.93 6.81 -53.20
N LYS A 820 -17.62 5.97 -54.20
CA LYS A 820 -16.63 6.25 -55.25
C LYS A 820 -16.95 7.48 -56.10
N ARG A 821 -18.23 7.83 -56.25
CA ARG A 821 -18.66 9.06 -56.94
C ARG A 821 -18.38 10.34 -56.14
N VAL A 822 -18.12 10.23 -54.83
CA VAL A 822 -17.81 11.36 -53.93
C VAL A 822 -16.32 11.38 -53.60
N ASN A 823 -15.76 10.24 -53.19
CA ASN A 823 -14.34 10.04 -52.93
C ASN A 823 -13.85 8.81 -53.71
N ASN A 824 -13.06 9.01 -54.77
CA ASN A 824 -12.55 7.91 -55.59
C ASN A 824 -11.58 6.98 -54.83
N ASP A 825 -10.91 7.48 -53.79
CA ASP A 825 -9.81 6.80 -53.11
C ASP A 825 -10.26 6.03 -51.85
N ILE A 826 -11.52 6.17 -51.45
CA ILE A 826 -12.13 5.43 -50.32
C ILE A 826 -12.02 3.92 -50.51
N MET A 827 -11.67 3.18 -49.46
CA MET A 827 -11.70 1.72 -49.45
C MET A 827 -13.10 1.23 -49.08
N VAL A 828 -13.50 0.03 -49.54
CA VAL A 828 -14.83 -0.52 -49.22
C VAL A 828 -14.72 -2.00 -48.83
N LEU A 829 -15.24 -2.36 -47.65
CA LEU A 829 -15.24 -3.72 -47.10
C LEU A 829 -16.67 -4.22 -46.88
N CYS A 830 -16.97 -5.47 -47.20
CA CYS A 830 -18.33 -6.01 -47.01
C CYS A 830 -18.58 -6.49 -45.57
N HIS A 831 -19.83 -6.36 -45.08
CA HIS A 831 -20.20 -6.81 -43.73
C HIS A 831 -21.68 -7.26 -43.60
N GLY A 832 -21.92 -8.25 -42.74
CA GLY A 832 -23.22 -8.52 -42.14
C GLY A 832 -24.18 -9.37 -42.97
N GLY A 833 -25.41 -9.51 -42.49
CA GLY A 833 -26.46 -10.31 -43.13
C GLY A 833 -26.03 -11.77 -43.35
N PRO A 834 -26.09 -12.28 -44.59
CA PRO A 834 -25.60 -13.62 -44.92
C PRO A 834 -24.07 -13.74 -44.97
N ILE A 835 -23.31 -12.63 -44.93
CA ILE A 835 -21.85 -12.62 -45.06
C ILE A 835 -21.22 -12.92 -43.70
N ALA A 836 -20.93 -14.21 -43.45
CA ALA A 836 -20.55 -14.70 -42.13
C ALA A 836 -19.24 -15.52 -42.11
N GLU A 837 -18.96 -16.32 -43.13
CA GLU A 837 -17.79 -17.20 -43.27
C GLU A 837 -16.86 -16.70 -44.40
N PRO A 838 -15.60 -17.17 -44.47
CA PRO A 838 -14.66 -16.76 -45.52
C PRO A 838 -15.18 -17.00 -46.95
N GLU A 839 -15.94 -18.07 -47.18
CA GLU A 839 -16.57 -18.38 -48.47
C GLU A 839 -17.69 -17.39 -48.82
N ASP A 840 -18.46 -16.93 -47.83
CA ASP A 840 -19.50 -15.91 -48.05
C ASP A 840 -18.85 -14.57 -48.42
N ALA A 841 -17.72 -14.24 -47.79
CA ALA A 841 -16.94 -13.02 -48.10
C ALA A 841 -16.31 -13.10 -49.50
N GLN A 842 -15.66 -14.23 -49.84
CA GLN A 842 -15.10 -14.46 -51.17
C GLN A 842 -16.18 -14.35 -52.26
N TYR A 843 -17.39 -14.87 -52.02
CA TYR A 843 -18.51 -14.72 -52.95
C TYR A 843 -18.82 -13.25 -53.25
N ILE A 844 -18.77 -12.35 -52.26
CA ILE A 844 -18.98 -10.92 -52.50
C ILE A 844 -17.85 -10.35 -53.36
N LEU A 845 -16.57 -10.66 -53.05
CA LEU A 845 -15.42 -10.19 -53.84
C LEU A 845 -15.45 -10.71 -55.30
N ASP A 846 -15.94 -11.93 -55.53
CA ASP A 846 -16.08 -12.51 -56.87
C ASP A 846 -17.24 -11.90 -57.69
N HIS A 847 -18.21 -11.27 -57.03
CA HIS A 847 -19.45 -10.74 -57.64
C HIS A 847 -19.61 -9.22 -57.49
N THR A 848 -18.55 -8.49 -57.13
CA THR A 848 -18.52 -7.03 -57.03
C THR A 848 -17.21 -6.46 -57.59
N GLU A 849 -17.25 -5.24 -58.12
CA GLU A 849 -16.08 -4.48 -58.57
C GLU A 849 -15.70 -3.44 -57.51
N GLY A 850 -14.43 -3.47 -57.07
CA GLY A 850 -13.86 -2.45 -56.17
C GLY A 850 -14.07 -2.66 -54.66
N ILE A 851 -14.69 -3.77 -54.26
CA ILE A 851 -14.67 -4.24 -52.85
C ILE A 851 -13.31 -4.87 -52.56
N VAL A 852 -12.65 -4.40 -51.51
CA VAL A 852 -11.23 -4.70 -51.23
C VAL A 852 -11.01 -5.58 -49.99
N GLY A 853 -12.08 -6.13 -49.42
CA GLY A 853 -12.00 -7.03 -48.28
C GLY A 853 -13.29 -7.15 -47.47
N PHE A 854 -13.14 -7.60 -46.22
CA PHE A 854 -14.24 -8.01 -45.34
C PHE A 854 -14.07 -7.43 -43.92
N TYR A 855 -15.20 -7.24 -43.23
CA TYR A 855 -15.24 -6.83 -41.83
C TYR A 855 -15.96 -7.87 -40.98
N GLY A 856 -15.27 -8.49 -40.03
CA GLY A 856 -15.78 -9.62 -39.24
C GLY A 856 -16.05 -9.28 -37.78
N ALA A 857 -17.32 -9.02 -37.41
CA ALA A 857 -17.70 -8.85 -36.01
C ALA A 857 -17.97 -10.20 -35.33
N SER A 858 -19.22 -10.71 -35.40
CA SER A 858 -19.58 -12.02 -34.83
C SER A 858 -18.73 -13.18 -35.39
N SER A 859 -18.27 -13.08 -36.63
CA SER A 859 -17.53 -14.13 -37.33
C SER A 859 -16.08 -14.26 -36.89
N MET A 860 -15.46 -13.20 -36.35
CA MET A 860 -14.06 -13.23 -35.92
C MET A 860 -13.91 -13.75 -34.48
N GLU A 861 -14.87 -13.46 -33.60
CA GLU A 861 -14.81 -13.87 -32.18
C GLU A 861 -15.83 -14.94 -31.77
N ARG A 862 -17.12 -14.75 -32.05
CA ARG A 862 -18.19 -15.57 -31.45
C ARG A 862 -18.31 -16.93 -32.13
N LEU A 863 -18.39 -16.95 -33.46
CA LEU A 863 -18.57 -18.19 -34.22
C LEU A 863 -17.39 -19.18 -34.07
N PRO A 864 -16.11 -18.73 -33.92
CA PRO A 864 -15.01 -19.63 -33.57
C PRO A 864 -15.04 -20.12 -32.11
N VAL A 865 -15.39 -19.26 -31.15
CA VAL A 865 -15.32 -19.59 -29.70
C VAL A 865 -16.44 -20.53 -29.24
N GLU A 866 -17.68 -20.33 -29.71
CA GLU A 866 -18.84 -21.18 -29.36
C GLU A 866 -18.55 -22.70 -29.53
N PRO A 867 -18.12 -23.21 -30.69
CA PRO A 867 -17.81 -24.62 -30.88
C PRO A 867 -16.50 -25.03 -30.21
N ALA A 868 -15.48 -24.16 -30.13
CA ALA A 868 -14.18 -24.50 -29.56
C ALA A 868 -14.28 -24.84 -28.07
N ILE A 869 -14.96 -24.01 -27.27
CA ILE A 869 -15.21 -24.29 -25.85
C ILE A 869 -16.13 -25.51 -25.70
N THR A 870 -17.24 -25.54 -26.43
CA THR A 870 -18.25 -26.61 -26.30
C THR A 870 -17.66 -27.99 -26.60
N ASN A 871 -16.82 -28.11 -27.65
CA ASN A 871 -16.19 -29.39 -27.99
C ASN A 871 -15.06 -29.75 -27.04
N ARG A 872 -14.25 -28.79 -26.58
CA ARG A 872 -13.21 -29.02 -25.55
C ARG A 872 -13.83 -29.57 -24.24
N VAL A 873 -14.97 -29.03 -23.80
CA VAL A 873 -15.70 -29.53 -22.62
C VAL A 873 -16.29 -30.92 -22.87
N ARG A 874 -16.84 -31.19 -24.06
CA ARG A 874 -17.30 -32.54 -24.44
C ARG A 874 -16.17 -33.57 -24.40
N GLU A 875 -14.96 -33.23 -24.86
CA GLU A 875 -13.79 -34.12 -24.83
C GLU A 875 -13.43 -34.54 -23.38
N PHE A 876 -13.45 -33.61 -22.41
CA PHE A 876 -13.27 -33.93 -20.99
C PHE A 876 -14.39 -34.85 -20.45
N GLY A 877 -15.62 -34.73 -20.96
CA GLY A 877 -16.76 -35.57 -20.58
C GLY A 877 -16.67 -37.04 -21.01
N ILE A 878 -15.67 -37.43 -21.82
CA ILE A 878 -15.47 -38.81 -22.30
C ILE A 878 -14.60 -39.64 -21.35
N PHE A 879 -14.06 -39.04 -20.27
CA PHE A 879 -13.17 -39.72 -19.32
C PHE A 879 -13.85 -40.89 -18.58
N THR A 880 -13.52 -42.12 -18.98
CA THR A 880 -13.89 -43.34 -18.27
C THR A 880 -12.86 -43.67 -17.18
N GLY A 881 -13.35 -44.09 -16.00
CA GLY A 881 -12.51 -44.47 -14.85
C GLY A 881 -13.05 -43.99 -13.50
N CYS A 882 -13.84 -42.91 -13.46
CA CYS A 882 -14.43 -42.38 -12.22
C CYS A 882 -15.46 -43.33 -11.56
N ALA A 883 -15.95 -44.34 -12.28
CA ALA A 883 -16.87 -45.36 -11.75
C ALA A 883 -16.19 -46.37 -10.81
N ASP A 884 -14.89 -46.65 -11.01
CA ASP A 884 -14.11 -47.63 -10.25
C ASP A 884 -13.25 -46.99 -9.14
N MET A 885 -13.32 -45.66 -8.97
CA MET A 885 -12.64 -44.99 -7.85
C MET A 885 -13.31 -45.36 -6.52
N PRO A 886 -12.55 -45.80 -5.49
CA PRO A 886 -13.11 -46.13 -4.19
C PRO A 886 -13.72 -44.87 -3.56
N ARG A 887 -15.01 -44.92 -3.22
CA ARG A 887 -15.71 -43.79 -2.58
C ARG A 887 -14.97 -43.39 -1.29
N PRO A 888 -14.68 -42.10 -1.07
CA PRO A 888 -14.07 -41.63 0.17
C PRO A 888 -14.87 -42.07 1.39
N ALA A 889 -14.20 -42.38 2.50
CA ALA A 889 -14.85 -42.93 3.70
C ALA A 889 -15.94 -42.01 4.30
N TRP A 890 -15.92 -40.71 4.01
CA TRP A 890 -16.99 -39.78 4.41
C TRP A 890 -18.30 -39.93 3.61
N MET A 891 -18.25 -40.50 2.41
CA MET A 891 -19.44 -40.92 1.64
C MET A 891 -19.95 -42.32 2.05
N ALA A 892 -19.28 -43.01 2.98
CA ALA A 892 -19.66 -44.34 3.44
C ALA A 892 -20.39 -44.26 4.79
N LYS A 893 -21.66 -43.83 4.76
CA LYS A 893 -22.60 -43.88 5.90
C LYS A 893 -23.86 -44.68 5.54
N ASP A 894 -24.46 -45.32 6.54
CA ASP A 894 -25.63 -46.19 6.38
C ASP A 894 -26.90 -45.39 5.98
N SER A 895 -27.27 -45.49 4.71
CA SER A 895 -28.44 -44.84 4.10
C SER A 895 -29.77 -45.50 4.50
N ALA A 896 -30.06 -45.59 5.80
CA ALA A 896 -31.23 -46.26 6.35
C ALA A 896 -31.69 -45.77 7.75
N LYS A 897 -31.09 -44.72 8.32
CA LYS A 897 -31.40 -44.26 9.70
C LYS A 897 -31.44 -42.75 9.97
N GLU A 898 -30.96 -41.90 9.08
CA GLU A 898 -30.99 -40.43 9.29
C GLU A 898 -32.31 -39.78 8.76
N ASP A 899 -33.07 -40.48 7.90
CA ASP A 899 -34.34 -40.02 7.25
C ASP A 899 -35.56 -39.79 8.19
N ALA A 900 -35.36 -39.78 9.51
CA ALA A 900 -36.43 -39.77 10.50
C ALA A 900 -36.31 -38.72 11.62
N GLN A 901 -35.24 -37.91 11.66
CA GLN A 901 -35.01 -36.94 12.75
C GLN A 901 -34.60 -35.51 12.34
N ILE A 902 -34.66 -35.14 11.06
CA ILE A 902 -34.48 -33.73 10.61
C ILE A 902 -35.84 -33.07 10.28
N ALA A 903 -36.86 -33.35 11.09
CA ALA A 903 -38.15 -32.66 11.05
C ALA A 903 -38.11 -31.39 11.92
N GLY A 904 -37.37 -30.36 11.49
CA GLY A 904 -37.25 -29.10 12.25
C GLY A 904 -36.08 -28.18 11.92
N VAL A 905 -35.13 -28.58 11.07
CA VAL A 905 -34.14 -27.66 10.52
C VAL A 905 -34.78 -26.94 9.33
N ARG A 906 -34.82 -25.61 9.34
CA ARG A 906 -35.14 -24.82 8.14
C ARG A 906 -34.03 -25.04 7.11
N ASP A 907 -34.40 -25.39 5.89
CA ASP A 907 -33.46 -25.30 4.78
C ASP A 907 -33.33 -23.83 4.38
N SER A 908 -32.27 -23.18 4.83
CA SER A 908 -32.03 -21.77 4.55
C SER A 908 -31.86 -21.50 3.05
N ALA A 909 -31.44 -22.47 2.22
CA ALA A 909 -31.34 -22.25 0.78
C ALA A 909 -32.72 -22.18 0.12
N LEU A 910 -33.62 -23.09 0.51
CA LEU A 910 -34.99 -23.15 -0.02
C LEU A 910 -35.85 -21.97 0.48
N GLU A 911 -35.57 -21.45 1.68
CA GLU A 911 -36.18 -20.21 2.18
C GLU A 911 -35.62 -18.94 1.51
N LEU A 912 -34.34 -18.92 1.10
CA LEU A 912 -33.78 -17.83 0.28
C LEU A 912 -34.41 -17.80 -1.12
N GLU A 913 -34.49 -18.96 -1.80
CA GLU A 913 -35.15 -19.13 -3.10
C GLU A 913 -36.60 -18.62 -3.05
N ARG A 914 -37.37 -19.03 -2.03
CA ARG A 914 -38.75 -18.55 -1.78
C ARG A 914 -38.85 -17.03 -1.60
N LEU A 915 -37.83 -16.39 -1.03
CA LEU A 915 -37.80 -14.94 -0.80
C LEU A 915 -37.36 -14.15 -2.05
N GLU A 916 -36.65 -14.78 -2.99
CA GLU A 916 -36.31 -14.22 -4.30
C GLU A 916 -37.53 -14.23 -5.23
N ASP A 917 -38.21 -15.37 -5.36
CA ASP A 917 -39.48 -15.48 -6.11
C ASP A 917 -40.49 -14.41 -5.68
N LEU A 918 -40.64 -14.22 -4.36
CA LEU A 918 -41.59 -13.26 -3.78
C LEU A 918 -41.24 -11.79 -4.14
N ALA A 919 -39.94 -11.46 -4.23
CA ALA A 919 -39.49 -10.13 -4.61
C ALA A 919 -39.75 -9.83 -6.10
N ASP A 920 -39.58 -10.82 -6.98
CA ASP A 920 -39.87 -10.70 -8.41
C ASP A 920 -41.39 -10.66 -8.70
N ASP A 921 -42.21 -11.32 -7.89
CA ASP A 921 -43.67 -11.24 -7.95
C ASP A 921 -44.24 -9.93 -7.36
N ALA A 922 -43.49 -9.17 -6.55
CA ALA A 922 -43.97 -7.93 -5.92
C ALA A 922 -44.59 -6.92 -6.91
N LYS A 923 -44.01 -6.81 -8.12
CA LYS A 923 -44.48 -5.92 -9.20
C LYS A 923 -45.76 -6.39 -9.91
N LYS A 924 -46.22 -7.61 -9.62
CA LYS A 924 -47.40 -8.27 -10.23
C LYS A 924 -48.62 -8.27 -9.29
N MET A 925 -48.40 -7.96 -8.01
CA MET A 925 -49.42 -7.91 -6.95
C MET A 925 -50.16 -6.57 -6.90
N GLU A 926 -51.43 -6.60 -6.47
CA GLU A 926 -52.21 -5.37 -6.22
C GLU A 926 -51.75 -4.65 -4.94
N ALA A 927 -51.94 -3.34 -4.84
CA ALA A 927 -51.38 -2.54 -3.72
C ALA A 927 -51.84 -3.00 -2.31
N ALA A 928 -53.06 -3.52 -2.19
CA ALA A 928 -53.57 -4.10 -0.94
C ALA A 928 -52.95 -5.48 -0.60
N GLU A 929 -52.54 -6.23 -1.62
CA GLU A 929 -51.84 -7.51 -1.49
C GLU A 929 -50.37 -7.27 -1.13
N GLN A 930 -49.71 -6.30 -1.78
CA GLN A 930 -48.36 -5.85 -1.45
C GLN A 930 -48.20 -5.44 0.03
N GLU A 931 -49.11 -4.63 0.57
CA GLU A 931 -49.09 -4.22 1.98
C GLU A 931 -49.40 -5.41 2.92
N THR A 932 -50.24 -6.36 2.51
CA THR A 932 -50.49 -7.60 3.27
C THR A 932 -49.25 -8.50 3.32
N VAL A 933 -48.54 -8.69 2.20
CA VAL A 933 -47.29 -9.46 2.14
C VAL A 933 -46.17 -8.75 2.93
N SER A 934 -46.09 -7.43 2.84
CA SER A 934 -45.12 -6.63 3.61
C SER A 934 -45.31 -6.81 5.13
N GLN A 935 -46.55 -6.90 5.62
CA GLN A 935 -46.83 -7.16 7.03
C GLN A 935 -46.44 -8.59 7.46
N GLN A 936 -46.59 -9.58 6.59
CA GLN A 936 -46.13 -10.95 6.84
C GLN A 936 -44.59 -11.02 6.89
N LEU A 937 -43.91 -10.38 5.94
CA LEU A 937 -42.45 -10.29 5.88
C LEU A 937 -41.88 -9.53 7.09
N ALA A 938 -42.52 -8.45 7.53
CA ALA A 938 -42.15 -7.72 8.74
C ALA A 938 -42.31 -8.59 10.01
N GLN A 939 -43.38 -9.37 10.11
CA GLN A 939 -43.57 -10.32 11.20
C GLN A 939 -42.53 -11.45 11.17
N GLN A 940 -42.13 -11.90 9.98
CA GLN A 940 -41.06 -12.88 9.81
C GLN A 940 -39.68 -12.32 10.21
N LEU A 941 -39.36 -11.10 9.76
CA LEU A 941 -38.10 -10.40 10.09
C LEU A 941 -37.93 -10.21 11.60
N ALA A 942 -39.01 -9.84 12.30
CA ALA A 942 -39.02 -9.70 13.76
C ALA A 942 -38.86 -11.02 14.54
N ALA A 943 -38.96 -12.17 13.85
CA ALA A 943 -38.82 -13.51 14.43
C ALA A 943 -37.55 -14.25 13.97
N GLU A 944 -36.72 -13.66 13.10
CA GLU A 944 -35.57 -14.34 12.48
C GLU A 944 -34.23 -14.02 13.14
N SER A 945 -33.53 -15.07 13.56
CA SER A 945 -32.21 -15.02 14.21
C SER A 945 -31.04 -15.02 13.22
N ASP A 946 -31.20 -15.62 12.04
CA ASP A 946 -30.15 -15.70 11.03
C ASP A 946 -29.96 -14.34 10.31
N PRO A 947 -28.77 -13.71 10.39
CA PRO A 947 -28.52 -12.43 9.72
C PRO A 947 -28.58 -12.51 8.19
N ILE A 948 -28.34 -13.67 7.58
CA ILE A 948 -28.42 -13.87 6.12
C ILE A 948 -29.88 -13.85 5.69
N ILE A 949 -30.75 -14.57 6.41
CA ILE A 949 -32.19 -14.57 6.14
C ILE A 949 -32.79 -13.19 6.46
N ARG A 950 -32.34 -12.49 7.52
CA ARG A 950 -32.75 -11.09 7.76
C ARG A 950 -32.33 -10.14 6.64
N ALA A 951 -31.12 -10.27 6.10
CA ALA A 951 -30.68 -9.48 4.96
C ALA A 951 -31.56 -9.75 3.72
N GLN A 952 -31.91 -11.01 3.45
CA GLN A 952 -32.80 -11.31 2.34
C GLN A 952 -34.23 -10.83 2.57
N LEU A 953 -34.77 -10.96 3.78
CA LEU A 953 -36.08 -10.39 4.15
C LEU A 953 -36.12 -8.88 3.93
N ILE A 954 -35.03 -8.16 4.23
CA ILE A 954 -34.86 -6.73 3.90
C ILE A 954 -34.81 -6.49 2.38
N ARG A 955 -34.09 -7.32 1.62
CA ARG A 955 -34.05 -7.24 0.14
C ARG A 955 -35.44 -7.43 -0.48
N THR A 956 -36.18 -8.44 -0.01
CA THR A 956 -37.55 -8.75 -0.46
C THR A 956 -38.52 -7.64 -0.03
N LEU A 957 -38.44 -7.13 1.21
CA LEU A 957 -39.23 -5.99 1.68
C LEU A 957 -39.01 -4.73 0.82
N ALA A 958 -37.77 -4.45 0.41
CA ALA A 958 -37.45 -3.29 -0.43
C ALA A 958 -38.12 -3.31 -1.81
N ALA A 959 -38.53 -4.49 -2.32
CA ALA A 959 -39.29 -4.61 -3.57
C ALA A 959 -40.75 -4.11 -3.45
N TYR A 960 -41.27 -3.93 -2.23
CA TYR A 960 -42.64 -3.48 -1.98
C TYR A 960 -42.69 -1.97 -1.70
N PRO A 961 -43.49 -1.18 -2.45
CA PRO A 961 -43.63 0.26 -2.26
C PRO A 961 -44.59 0.62 -1.10
N THR A 962 -44.48 -0.09 0.03
CA THR A 962 -45.47 -0.09 1.11
C THR A 962 -45.03 0.71 2.34
N SER A 963 -46.00 1.05 3.20
CA SER A 963 -45.74 1.78 4.43
C SER A 963 -44.97 0.92 5.45
N THR A 964 -45.30 -0.37 5.50
CA THR A 964 -44.59 -1.35 6.34
C THR A 964 -43.15 -1.56 5.88
N ALA A 965 -42.87 -1.69 4.57
CA ALA A 965 -41.50 -1.88 4.08
C ALA A 965 -40.58 -0.69 4.42
N ALA A 966 -41.05 0.54 4.21
CA ALA A 966 -40.30 1.75 4.57
C ALA A 966 -39.98 1.81 6.06
N LEU A 967 -40.91 1.40 6.93
CA LEU A 967 -40.70 1.33 8.38
C LEU A 967 -39.66 0.26 8.76
N MET A 968 -39.69 -0.91 8.11
CA MET A 968 -38.71 -1.98 8.38
C MET A 968 -37.31 -1.60 7.93
N LEU A 969 -37.15 -0.94 6.78
CA LEU A 969 -35.85 -0.41 6.33
C LEU A 969 -35.28 0.61 7.32
N LYS A 970 -36.09 1.56 7.80
CA LYS A 970 -35.68 2.56 8.81
C LYS A 970 -35.38 1.93 10.18
N GLN A 971 -35.95 0.77 10.52
CA GLN A 971 -35.58 0.00 11.72
C GLN A 971 -34.32 -0.86 11.54
N GLY A 972 -34.10 -1.42 10.35
CA GLY A 972 -32.96 -2.28 10.02
C GLY A 972 -31.60 -1.55 10.06
N LEU A 973 -31.58 -0.22 9.99
CA LEU A 973 -30.44 0.64 10.34
C LEU A 973 -29.93 0.46 11.80
N ARG A 974 -30.61 -0.34 12.64
CA ARG A 974 -30.20 -0.69 14.00
C ARG A 974 -30.02 -2.19 14.22
N ASP A 975 -29.92 -2.99 13.15
CA ASP A 975 -29.63 -4.42 13.26
C ASP A 975 -28.21 -4.67 13.82
N THR A 976 -28.08 -5.74 14.60
CA THR A 976 -26.81 -6.23 15.11
C THR A 976 -25.80 -6.62 14.02
N SER A 977 -26.27 -7.14 12.88
CA SER A 977 -25.43 -7.45 11.73
C SER A 977 -25.15 -6.19 10.91
N LYS A 978 -23.86 -5.97 10.58
CA LYS A 978 -23.47 -4.87 9.69
C LYS A 978 -24.01 -5.03 8.27
N ASP A 979 -24.14 -6.26 7.79
CA ASP A 979 -24.54 -6.54 6.40
C ASP A 979 -26.01 -6.16 6.18
N VAL A 980 -26.84 -6.35 7.21
CA VAL A 980 -28.22 -5.86 7.24
C VAL A 980 -28.26 -4.33 7.26
N ARG A 981 -27.38 -3.67 8.03
CA ARG A 981 -27.30 -2.19 8.05
C ARG A 981 -26.80 -1.58 6.75
N VAL A 982 -25.77 -2.18 6.10
CA VAL A 982 -25.30 -1.81 4.75
C VAL A 982 -26.46 -1.89 3.76
N LEU A 983 -27.16 -3.02 3.70
CA LEU A 983 -28.27 -3.21 2.77
C LEU A 983 -29.43 -2.23 3.05
N CYS A 984 -29.72 -1.93 4.33
CA CYS A 984 -30.69 -0.89 4.67
C CYS A 984 -30.24 0.49 4.19
N CYS A 985 -28.95 0.84 4.25
CA CYS A 985 -28.45 2.11 3.73
C CYS A 985 -28.63 2.23 2.21
N GLU A 986 -28.27 1.17 1.45
CA GLU A 986 -28.47 1.15 0.00
C GLU A 986 -29.96 1.21 -0.37
N LYS A 987 -30.81 0.39 0.27
CA LYS A 987 -32.27 0.36 0.03
C LYS A 987 -33.06 1.53 0.62
N LEU A 988 -32.38 2.42 1.33
CA LEU A 988 -32.89 3.74 1.72
C LEU A 988 -32.41 4.83 0.77
N GLY A 989 -31.18 4.74 0.21
CA GLY A 989 -30.75 5.63 -0.88
C GLY A 989 -31.65 5.56 -2.11
N GLU A 990 -32.19 4.38 -2.42
CA GLU A 990 -33.23 4.17 -3.45
C GLU A 990 -34.60 4.82 -3.14
N ARG A 991 -34.73 5.61 -2.06
CA ARG A 991 -35.98 6.23 -1.61
C ARG A 991 -35.80 7.72 -1.33
N ASP A 992 -36.29 8.54 -2.27
CA ASP A 992 -36.28 10.00 -2.16
C ASP A 992 -37.30 10.51 -1.13
N ASP A 993 -36.97 10.41 0.17
CA ASP A 993 -37.72 11.02 1.27
C ASP A 993 -36.80 11.78 2.26
N PRO A 994 -37.11 13.03 2.65
CA PRO A 994 -36.22 13.85 3.49
C PRO A 994 -35.90 13.29 4.88
N GLU A 995 -36.76 12.44 5.46
CA GLU A 995 -36.47 11.79 6.74
C GLU A 995 -35.36 10.74 6.57
N THR A 996 -35.35 10.04 5.43
CA THR A 996 -34.29 9.10 5.05
C THR A 996 -32.93 9.78 4.89
N ALA A 997 -32.85 10.93 4.20
CA ALA A 997 -31.59 11.68 4.08
C ALA A 997 -30.98 12.00 5.45
N LYS A 998 -31.81 12.47 6.40
CA LYS A 998 -31.37 12.74 7.77
C LYS A 998 -30.88 11.49 8.50
N LEU A 999 -31.55 10.35 8.34
CA LEU A 999 -31.14 9.08 8.96
C LEU A 999 -29.80 8.57 8.39
N LEU A 1000 -29.56 8.68 7.09
CA LEU A 1000 -28.28 8.30 6.49
C LEU A 1000 -27.14 9.22 6.94
N ALA A 1001 -27.39 10.53 7.07
CA ALA A 1001 -26.43 11.47 7.66
C ALA A 1001 -26.10 11.14 9.13
N GLU A 1002 -27.10 10.75 9.94
CA GLU A 1002 -26.88 10.25 11.31
C GLU A 1002 -26.05 8.96 11.33
N VAL A 1003 -26.22 8.04 10.38
CA VAL A 1003 -25.41 6.81 10.25
C VAL A 1003 -23.95 7.13 9.89
N ILE A 1004 -23.71 8.03 8.93
CA ILE A 1004 -22.34 8.51 8.58
C ILE A 1004 -21.63 9.06 9.82
N ALA A 1005 -22.34 9.74 10.70
CA ALA A 1005 -21.78 10.35 11.90
C ALA A 1005 -21.64 9.41 13.11
N SER A 1006 -22.36 8.28 13.17
CA SER A 1006 -22.52 7.51 14.41
C SER A 1006 -22.34 5.99 14.34
N ASP A 1007 -22.36 5.35 13.16
CA ASP A 1007 -21.97 3.93 13.09
C ASP A 1007 -20.47 3.76 13.31
N THR A 1008 -20.08 2.61 13.86
CA THR A 1008 -18.68 2.25 14.12
C THR A 1008 -18.05 1.46 12.98
N ASP A 1009 -18.86 0.85 12.11
CA ASP A 1009 -18.38 0.06 10.96
C ASP A 1009 -18.25 0.94 9.71
N ILE A 1010 -17.06 0.93 9.12
CA ILE A 1010 -16.73 1.76 7.96
C ILE A 1010 -17.54 1.41 6.71
N ASP A 1011 -17.96 0.15 6.54
CA ASP A 1011 -18.70 -0.29 5.37
C ASP A 1011 -20.14 0.27 5.42
N VAL A 1012 -20.74 0.32 6.62
CA VAL A 1012 -22.05 0.94 6.84
C VAL A 1012 -21.99 2.45 6.60
N ARG A 1013 -20.93 3.12 7.08
CA ARG A 1013 -20.74 4.57 6.83
C ARG A 1013 -20.53 4.89 5.35
N LEU A 1014 -19.79 4.05 4.62
CA LEU A 1014 -19.60 4.16 3.17
C LEU A 1014 -20.90 3.89 2.41
N ALA A 1015 -21.71 2.93 2.85
CA ALA A 1015 -23.03 2.64 2.28
C ALA A 1015 -24.04 3.79 2.52
N ALA A 1016 -24.03 4.41 3.70
CA ALA A 1016 -24.86 5.58 3.98
C ALA A 1016 -24.43 6.81 3.18
N ALA A 1017 -23.12 7.06 3.05
CA ALA A 1017 -22.59 8.11 2.18
C ALA A 1017 -22.83 7.81 0.69
N ARG A 1018 -22.91 6.55 0.28
CA ARG A 1018 -23.36 6.15 -1.06
C ARG A 1018 -24.84 6.45 -1.24
N GLY A 1019 -25.71 6.02 -0.31
CA GLY A 1019 -27.15 6.23 -0.39
C GLY A 1019 -27.54 7.71 -0.45
N LEU A 1020 -26.88 8.58 0.33
CA LEU A 1020 -27.03 10.04 0.17
C LEU A 1020 -26.60 10.54 -1.22
N GLY A 1021 -25.63 9.88 -1.86
CA GLY A 1021 -25.19 10.16 -3.22
C GLY A 1021 -26.07 9.56 -4.32
N GLU A 1022 -27.16 8.89 -3.96
CA GLU A 1022 -28.15 8.28 -4.87
C GLU A 1022 -29.54 8.91 -4.70
N MET A 1023 -29.70 9.87 -3.77
CA MET A 1023 -30.91 10.70 -3.60
C MET A 1023 -30.81 11.99 -4.44
N GLU A 1024 -31.95 12.49 -4.94
CA GLU A 1024 -32.01 13.73 -5.71
C GLU A 1024 -32.23 14.99 -4.84
N ASP A 1025 -32.55 14.82 -3.55
CA ASP A 1025 -32.74 15.94 -2.61
C ASP A 1025 -31.42 16.62 -2.18
N THR A 1026 -31.37 17.93 -2.42
CA THR A 1026 -30.40 18.89 -1.87
C THR A 1026 -30.10 18.76 -0.35
N GLN A 1027 -31.01 18.21 0.46
CA GLN A 1027 -30.76 17.95 1.89
C GLN A 1027 -29.69 16.88 2.13
N ALA A 1028 -29.37 16.04 1.15
CA ALA A 1028 -28.26 15.10 1.22
C ALA A 1028 -26.88 15.80 1.29
N LEU A 1029 -26.78 17.03 0.78
CA LEU A 1029 -25.54 17.81 0.72
C LEU A 1029 -24.94 18.06 2.12
N ASP A 1030 -25.74 18.53 3.08
CA ASP A 1030 -25.28 18.79 4.45
C ASP A 1030 -24.80 17.52 5.17
N GLY A 1031 -25.38 16.35 4.84
CA GLY A 1031 -24.95 15.04 5.35
C GLY A 1031 -23.61 14.59 4.74
N LEU A 1032 -23.42 14.81 3.43
CA LEU A 1032 -22.19 14.48 2.71
C LEU A 1032 -21.03 15.43 3.05
N ALA A 1033 -21.32 16.69 3.40
CA ALA A 1033 -20.34 17.67 3.81
C ALA A 1033 -19.47 17.19 4.99
N VAL A 1034 -20.05 16.43 5.93
CA VAL A 1034 -19.35 15.86 7.09
C VAL A 1034 -18.32 14.80 6.68
N ALA A 1035 -18.57 14.05 5.59
CA ALA A 1035 -17.70 12.98 5.14
C ALA A 1035 -16.45 13.48 4.37
N LEU A 1036 -16.42 14.74 3.94
CA LEU A 1036 -15.24 15.37 3.33
C LEU A 1036 -14.12 15.68 4.34
N ASP A 1037 -14.47 15.93 5.61
CA ASP A 1037 -13.51 16.17 6.70
C ASP A 1037 -13.16 14.87 7.48
N ASP A 1038 -13.68 13.71 7.06
CA ASP A 1038 -13.46 12.43 7.72
C ASP A 1038 -11.98 12.00 7.68
N PRO A 1039 -11.40 11.44 8.76
CA PRO A 1039 -10.01 11.01 8.77
C PRO A 1039 -9.68 9.90 7.76
N ASN A 1040 -10.64 9.04 7.40
CA ASN A 1040 -10.45 7.95 6.45
C ASN A 1040 -10.48 8.45 4.99
N PRO A 1041 -9.40 8.27 4.18
CA PRO A 1041 -9.38 8.66 2.77
C PRO A 1041 -10.48 8.02 1.91
N ALA A 1042 -11.02 6.85 2.32
CA ALA A 1042 -12.14 6.22 1.63
C ALA A 1042 -13.45 7.01 1.80
N MET A 1043 -13.72 7.54 3.00
CA MET A 1043 -14.89 8.41 3.24
C MET A 1043 -14.77 9.72 2.46
N ARG A 1044 -13.60 10.37 2.48
CA ARG A 1044 -13.39 11.61 1.70
C ARG A 1044 -13.57 11.41 0.20
N ARG A 1045 -13.05 10.31 -0.37
CA ARG A 1045 -13.28 9.97 -1.78
C ARG A 1045 -14.74 9.62 -2.08
N ARG A 1046 -15.41 8.85 -1.20
CA ARG A 1046 -16.85 8.57 -1.34
C ARG A 1046 -17.66 9.86 -1.29
N ALA A 1047 -17.34 10.79 -0.39
CA ALA A 1047 -18.01 12.08 -0.30
C ALA A 1047 -17.87 12.91 -1.57
N VAL A 1048 -16.68 12.99 -2.18
CA VAL A 1048 -16.49 13.65 -3.48
C VAL A 1048 -17.39 13.03 -4.56
N VAL A 1049 -17.38 11.70 -4.71
CA VAL A 1049 -18.22 11.00 -5.72
C VAL A 1049 -19.71 11.21 -5.46
N SER A 1050 -20.16 11.08 -4.21
CA SER A 1050 -21.56 11.29 -3.85
C SER A 1050 -22.02 12.73 -4.05
N LEU A 1051 -21.14 13.72 -3.84
CA LEU A 1051 -21.44 15.12 -4.13
C LEU A 1051 -21.45 15.42 -5.62
N GLN A 1052 -20.56 14.82 -6.42
CA GLN A 1052 -20.63 14.88 -7.88
C GLN A 1052 -21.98 14.31 -8.38
N ASN A 1053 -22.44 13.18 -7.84
CA ASN A 1053 -23.73 12.59 -8.18
C ASN A 1053 -24.92 13.53 -7.88
N VAL A 1054 -25.05 14.02 -6.63
CA VAL A 1054 -26.20 14.86 -6.21
C VAL A 1054 -26.25 16.21 -6.95
N THR A 1055 -25.12 16.68 -7.48
CA THR A 1055 -24.99 18.06 -7.98
C THR A 1055 -24.74 18.17 -9.49
N GLY A 1056 -24.40 17.05 -10.14
CA GLY A 1056 -24.22 16.92 -11.59
C GLY A 1056 -22.99 17.63 -12.18
N ARG A 1057 -22.10 18.20 -11.33
CA ARG A 1057 -20.90 18.94 -11.78
C ARG A 1057 -19.87 19.11 -10.66
N ASP A 1058 -18.59 19.17 -11.05
CA ASP A 1058 -17.52 19.53 -10.13
C ASP A 1058 -17.72 20.94 -9.56
N TYR A 1059 -17.45 21.08 -8.26
CA TYR A 1059 -17.65 22.33 -7.51
C TYR A 1059 -19.08 22.91 -7.69
N GLY A 1060 -20.05 22.00 -7.64
CA GLY A 1060 -21.46 22.28 -7.40
C GLY A 1060 -21.97 21.52 -6.16
N GLY A 1061 -23.19 21.75 -5.68
CA GLY A 1061 -23.76 23.08 -5.54
C GLY A 1061 -22.92 23.80 -4.49
N ASP A 1062 -22.12 24.76 -4.92
CA ASP A 1062 -20.78 25.01 -4.40
C ASP A 1062 -20.74 25.45 -2.92
N ILE A 1063 -20.74 24.47 -2.01
CA ILE A 1063 -19.77 24.47 -0.89
C ILE A 1063 -18.47 24.76 -1.63
N THR A 1064 -17.86 25.93 -1.40
CA THR A 1064 -17.42 26.83 -2.50
C THR A 1064 -16.05 26.55 -3.14
N ALA A 1065 -15.71 25.28 -3.21
CA ALA A 1065 -14.86 24.69 -2.17
C ALA A 1065 -15.61 23.60 -1.41
N TRP A 1066 -15.48 22.36 -1.88
CA TRP A 1066 -15.80 21.19 -1.08
C TRP A 1066 -14.60 20.54 -0.36
N ARG A 1067 -13.75 21.22 0.42
CA ARG A 1067 -13.23 22.62 0.42
C ARG A 1067 -12.10 22.93 -0.58
N GLN A 1068 -12.32 22.50 -1.84
CA GLN A 1068 -11.45 22.52 -3.04
C GLN A 1068 -10.53 21.31 -3.30
N TYR A 1069 -10.05 20.46 -2.38
CA TYR A 1069 -9.84 20.60 -0.91
C TYR A 1069 -8.67 19.78 -0.39
N VAL A 1070 -8.66 18.54 -0.87
CA VAL A 1070 -7.51 17.82 -1.38
C VAL A 1070 -6.83 18.66 -2.49
N GLN A 1071 -6.51 19.93 -2.18
CA GLN A 1071 -6.34 21.02 -3.13
C GLN A 1071 -4.89 21.37 -3.40
N GLY A 1072 -4.63 21.60 -4.68
CA GLY A 1072 -3.59 22.44 -5.23
C GLY A 1072 -3.99 22.75 -6.68
N THR A 1073 -5.06 23.54 -6.87
CA THR A 1073 -5.82 23.63 -8.13
C THR A 1073 -5.34 24.77 -9.08
N GLU A 1074 -5.39 24.54 -10.41
CA GLU A 1074 -4.57 25.21 -11.45
C GLU A 1074 -5.29 25.33 -12.83
N PRO A 1075 -5.00 26.38 -13.66
CA PRO A 1075 -5.28 26.32 -15.11
C PRO A 1075 -4.33 27.11 -16.09
N GLN A 1076 -3.71 26.38 -17.06
CA GLN A 1076 -3.72 26.63 -18.54
C GLN A 1076 -2.93 27.85 -19.15
N LEU A 1077 -2.59 27.99 -20.47
CA LEU A 1077 -2.47 27.12 -21.67
C LEU A 1077 -1.58 27.80 -22.80
N ASP A 1078 -1.54 27.16 -23.99
CA ASP A 1078 -1.33 27.67 -25.39
C ASP A 1078 0.07 27.81 -26.07
N THR A 1079 0.10 27.41 -27.37
CA THR A 1079 1.18 27.44 -28.43
C THR A 1079 2.29 26.33 -28.42
N PRO A 1080 3.01 26.00 -29.55
CA PRO A 1080 3.84 24.76 -29.75
C PRO A 1080 5.39 24.92 -29.90
N SER A 1081 6.21 23.85 -29.67
CA SER A 1081 7.70 23.98 -29.53
C SER A 1081 8.67 22.98 -30.18
N ILE A 1082 9.93 23.44 -30.24
CA ILE A 1082 11.23 22.76 -29.96
C ILE A 1082 11.26 21.24 -29.81
N ALA A 1083 10.39 20.62 -29.01
CA ALA A 1083 10.32 19.16 -28.89
C ALA A 1083 10.23 18.48 -30.28
N GLU A 1084 9.59 19.11 -31.27
CA GLU A 1084 9.50 18.57 -32.64
C GLU A 1084 10.87 18.49 -33.35
N ARG A 1085 11.86 19.29 -32.91
CA ARG A 1085 13.16 19.49 -33.58
C ARG A 1085 14.34 18.78 -32.90
N ILE A 1086 14.13 18.21 -31.71
CA ILE A 1086 15.16 17.40 -31.01
C ILE A 1086 15.31 16.00 -31.63
N ARG A 1087 14.32 15.57 -32.43
CA ARG A 1087 14.34 14.29 -33.16
C ARG A 1087 15.47 14.17 -34.20
N ASP A 1088 15.98 15.29 -34.73
CA ASP A 1088 17.06 15.32 -35.72
C ASP A 1088 18.49 15.34 -35.08
N VAL A 1089 18.61 14.99 -33.80
CA VAL A 1089 19.87 15.10 -33.02
C VAL A 1089 20.36 13.76 -32.45
N PHE A 1090 19.48 12.76 -32.33
CA PHE A 1090 19.75 11.41 -31.85
C PHE A 1090 19.63 10.39 -32.98
#